data_AF-A0A3E0PR41-F1
#
_entry.id   AF-A0A3E0PR41-F1
#
_cell.length_a   1.000
_cell.length_b   1.000
_cell.length_c   1.000
_cell.angle_alpha   90.00
_cell.angle_beta   90.00
_cell.angle_gamma   90.00
#
_symmetry.space_group_name_H-M   'P 1'
#
loop_
_entity.id
_entity.type
_entity.pdbx_description
1 polymer ?
#
loop_
_entity_poly.entity_id
_entity_poly.type
_entity_poly.pdbx_seq_one_letter_code
_entity_poly.pdbx_strand_id
1 'polypeptide(L)'
;MRLKSPARLRGWRRLRPPGVGRYIAQSRGGFSSLKTGVTHMNLGKPLVALADWMRSFGVAVACIVVTIALCPMANCEEAKPDQLRFLAPLDLEGQVHRIGSGEGYQAVALVFMTTECPISREYVPELNRLAASVADQPVEFLGVISEPGLSRAAAVKFQKEFAIEFPLLFDASGELAQALRPSHVPEAFVLDADANVVYHGRIDDRYRELGKKRPEPTAHELADAMAAVVAGEPVAVAETENVGCPVEPRRAAIDGDSVTYNRDIAPILHAQCVECHRPGEIAPFSLLTYEDAAKRAAFLAEVTETRLMPPWKAEIGHGRFLGERRLTDRQIELFTNWADAGAPEGDPADKLPVPEFASGWRLGQPDLVLEAPDSFTVPAGGEDIFQHWVIPIDIDEDKEIVAFEFRPGNPAVVHHAILFLDDSGRAREKDAETPEPGFTTFGSIGIPTSGIVGVWTPGMTPRYYSGGAGMTLKKGTDMVLQLHLHPSGKQEADRSSVALYFADKPVARKMSRSPFVVGSILIDIPPGEPSHEINTSVTLPAPVTLVSLLPHMHLIGKEMKLTATLPDGQEESLLWIKDWNFYWQDHYVYREPVRLPAGTKLDVYCRYDNTQQNPLNPSDPPERVFFGNGSTDEMCFGIFQVIFDEPGDQRKLQGALMTSLLRDWREADLDDEARQHIMEEAGKLFGGGRRFSSRFGGSGGD
;
A
#
# COMPACT_ATOMS: atom_id res chain seq x y z
N MET A 1 -38.88 -51.59 23.76
CA MET A 1 -39.28 -51.23 25.16
C MET A 1 -39.77 -49.78 25.13
N ARG A 2 -40.91 -49.29 25.68
CA ARG A 2 -41.64 -49.53 26.95
C ARG A 2 -40.77 -49.24 28.20
N LEU A 3 -41.13 -48.38 29.17
CA LEU A 3 -42.32 -47.53 29.36
C LEU A 3 -42.13 -46.58 30.60
N LYS A 4 -43.04 -45.59 30.77
CA LYS A 4 -43.43 -44.84 32.01
C LYS A 4 -42.70 -43.54 32.44
N SER A 5 -43.54 -42.53 32.68
CA SER A 5 -43.41 -41.40 33.64
C SER A 5 -44.16 -41.80 34.96
N PRO A 6 -44.20 -41.05 36.10
CA PRO A 6 -44.89 -39.73 36.21
C PRO A 6 -44.43 -38.74 37.33
N ALA A 7 -45.13 -37.59 37.40
CA ALA A 7 -45.38 -36.71 38.58
C ALA A 7 -44.22 -35.85 39.15
N ARG A 8 -44.44 -34.72 39.86
CA ARG A 8 -45.42 -33.59 39.87
C ARG A 8 -45.18 -32.79 41.17
N LEU A 9 -45.14 -31.44 41.17
CA LEU A 9 -45.78 -30.58 42.20
C LEU A 9 -45.68 -29.06 41.91
N ARG A 10 -46.33 -28.26 42.77
CA ARG A 10 -46.64 -26.80 42.69
C ARG A 10 -45.40 -25.95 43.00
N GLY A 11 -45.26 -24.66 42.68
CA GLY A 11 -46.16 -23.62 42.11
C GLY A 11 -45.80 -22.23 42.74
N TRP A 12 -46.50 -21.12 42.43
CA TRP A 12 -46.70 -19.91 43.30
C TRP A 12 -47.57 -18.84 42.58
N ARG A 13 -47.98 -17.74 43.26
CA ARG A 13 -48.92 -16.70 42.75
C ARG A 13 -48.55 -15.27 43.20
N ARG A 14 -49.06 -14.25 42.46
CA ARG A 14 -49.04 -12.80 42.80
C ARG A 14 -49.94 -12.45 44.00
N LEU A 15 -49.69 -11.30 44.66
CA LEU A 15 -50.68 -10.23 44.96
C LEU A 15 -50.05 -8.93 45.57
N ARG A 16 -50.84 -7.85 45.67
CA ARG A 16 -50.47 -6.49 46.23
C ARG A 16 -50.95 -6.31 47.69
N PRO A 17 -50.78 -5.12 48.35
CA PRO A 17 -51.93 -4.18 48.49
C PRO A 17 -51.62 -2.63 48.35
N PRO A 18 -52.06 -1.62 49.18
CA PRO A 18 -52.54 -0.27 48.73
C PRO A 18 -51.71 0.94 49.26
N GLY A 19 -52.07 2.25 49.18
CA GLY A 19 -53.13 3.03 48.50
C GLY A 19 -53.60 4.30 49.29
N VAL A 20 -54.41 5.20 48.67
CA VAL A 20 -54.98 6.50 49.20
C VAL A 20 -53.95 7.67 49.28
N GLY A 21 -54.21 8.96 48.97
CA GLY A 21 -55.35 9.80 48.50
C GLY A 21 -55.12 11.28 48.95
N ARG A 22 -55.74 12.40 48.52
CA ARG A 22 -56.82 12.81 47.55
C ARG A 22 -56.70 14.37 47.38
N TYR A 23 -57.12 15.06 46.29
CA TYR A 23 -58.36 15.90 46.20
C TYR A 23 -58.48 16.67 44.83
N ILE A 24 -59.64 16.53 44.15
CA ILE A 24 -60.55 17.53 43.48
C ILE A 24 -59.99 18.77 42.69
N ALA A 25 -60.56 19.27 41.55
CA ALA A 25 -61.42 18.75 40.44
C ALA A 25 -61.75 19.86 39.37
N GLN A 26 -62.14 19.47 38.13
CA GLN A 26 -62.98 20.21 37.11
C GLN A 26 -62.49 21.57 36.52
N SER A 27 -62.87 22.05 35.30
CA SER A 27 -63.43 21.44 34.05
C SER A 27 -63.47 22.45 32.86
N ARG A 28 -63.56 21.97 31.60
CA ARG A 28 -63.78 22.73 30.31
C ARG A 28 -62.58 23.63 29.88
N GLY A 29 -62.28 23.99 28.62
CA GLY A 29 -62.84 23.77 27.25
C GLY A 29 -62.95 25.10 26.48
N GLY A 30 -62.63 25.31 25.19
CA GLY A 30 -62.03 24.51 24.10
C GLY A 30 -62.00 25.31 22.75
N PHE A 31 -61.44 24.74 21.67
CA PHE A 31 -61.56 25.13 20.22
C PHE A 31 -61.07 26.49 19.65
N SER A 32 -60.24 26.41 18.58
CA SER A 32 -60.18 27.29 17.37
C SER A 32 -59.75 28.78 17.47
N SER A 33 -59.30 29.48 16.41
CA SER A 33 -58.52 29.12 15.19
C SER A 33 -58.12 30.38 14.35
N LEU A 34 -57.04 30.28 13.55
CA LEU A 34 -56.81 30.97 12.25
C LEU A 34 -56.71 32.53 12.13
N LYS A 35 -55.48 32.98 11.80
CA LYS A 35 -55.08 33.87 10.66
C LYS A 35 -55.32 35.41 10.63
N THR A 36 -54.35 36.05 9.93
CA THR A 36 -54.39 37.27 9.07
C THR A 36 -54.48 38.71 9.64
N GLY A 37 -53.78 39.64 8.96
CA GLY A 37 -53.84 41.11 9.11
C GLY A 37 -52.61 41.72 9.83
N VAL A 38 -51.61 42.42 9.25
CA VAL A 38 -51.48 43.46 8.19
C VAL A 38 -51.51 44.91 8.73
N THR A 39 -50.65 45.77 8.16
CA THR A 39 -50.57 47.26 8.23
C THR A 39 -50.13 47.98 9.53
N HIS A 40 -48.87 48.45 9.51
CA HIS A 40 -48.40 49.85 9.62
C HIS A 40 -48.68 50.78 10.85
N MET A 41 -47.60 51.53 11.15
CA MET A 41 -47.50 53.00 11.38
C MET A 41 -47.26 53.59 12.79
N ASN A 42 -46.09 54.26 12.86
CA ASN A 42 -45.79 55.59 13.44
C ASN A 42 -45.41 55.83 14.93
N LEU A 43 -44.16 56.30 15.04
CA LEU A 43 -43.69 57.53 15.73
C LEU A 43 -43.82 57.67 17.27
N GLY A 44 -42.65 57.74 17.91
CA GLY A 44 -42.45 58.37 19.23
C GLY A 44 -40.99 58.75 19.48
N LYS A 45 -40.67 60.05 19.44
CA LYS A 45 -39.40 60.64 19.93
C LYS A 45 -39.70 61.90 20.76
N PRO A 46 -39.00 62.09 21.88
CA PRO A 46 -38.20 63.32 22.10
C PRO A 46 -36.71 62.94 22.32
N LEU A 47 -35.70 63.65 21.78
CA LEU A 47 -35.28 65.05 21.97
C LEU A 47 -34.62 65.36 23.32
N VAL A 48 -33.28 65.24 23.36
CA VAL A 48 -32.36 66.18 24.05
C VAL A 48 -31.12 66.37 23.16
N ALA A 49 -30.57 67.58 23.10
CA ALA A 49 -29.35 67.97 22.39
C ALA A 49 -28.08 67.27 22.97
N LEU A 50 -26.98 67.00 22.26
CA LEU A 50 -26.27 67.76 21.21
C LEU A 50 -25.50 68.97 21.74
N ALA A 51 -24.48 68.71 22.57
CA ALA A 51 -23.49 69.70 23.02
C ALA A 51 -22.16 69.06 23.52
N ASP A 52 -21.59 68.09 22.79
CA ASP A 52 -20.24 67.55 23.09
C ASP A 52 -19.49 67.12 21.81
N TRP A 53 -19.54 67.99 20.81
CA TRP A 53 -18.79 67.87 19.55
C TRP A 53 -17.63 68.88 19.57
N MET A 54 -16.43 68.49 19.12
CA MET A 54 -15.17 69.26 19.13
C MET A 54 -14.31 69.27 20.42
N ARG A 55 -14.06 68.10 21.02
CA ARG A 55 -12.75 67.75 21.61
C ARG A 55 -12.49 66.25 21.52
N SER A 56 -11.22 65.86 21.60
CA SER A 56 -10.76 64.46 21.60
C SER A 56 -11.04 63.64 20.32
N PHE A 57 -10.62 64.14 19.16
CA PHE A 57 -10.32 63.26 18.02
C PHE A 57 -8.80 63.01 17.95
N GLY A 58 -8.36 61.83 18.39
CA GLY A 58 -6.95 61.46 18.44
C GLY A 58 -6.75 59.95 18.45
N VAL A 59 -6.09 59.44 17.41
CA VAL A 59 -5.51 58.09 17.29
C VAL A 59 -6.49 56.92 17.56
N ALA A 60 -7.25 56.53 16.53
CA ALA A 60 -7.90 55.22 16.44
C ALA A 60 -8.13 54.80 14.96
N VAL A 61 -7.07 54.81 14.14
CA VAL A 61 -7.14 54.32 12.75
C VAL A 61 -6.88 52.81 12.73
N ALA A 62 -7.92 52.03 13.01
CA ALA A 62 -7.93 50.57 12.85
C ALA A 62 -9.37 50.02 12.78
N CYS A 63 -9.52 48.80 12.24
CA CYS A 63 -10.67 47.91 12.44
C CYS A 63 -12.06 48.28 11.85
N ILE A 64 -12.16 49.22 10.89
CA ILE A 64 -13.29 49.22 9.93
C ILE A 64 -12.74 49.34 8.50
N VAL A 65 -12.21 48.22 7.99
CA VAL A 65 -12.09 48.00 6.54
C VAL A 65 -13.30 47.19 6.11
N VAL A 66 -13.96 47.69 5.06
CA VAL A 66 -15.17 47.17 4.43
C VAL A 66 -15.15 45.64 4.29
N THR A 67 -16.07 44.96 4.98
CA THR A 67 -16.36 43.53 4.77
C THR A 67 -17.10 43.33 3.44
N ILE A 68 -16.41 43.53 2.32
CA ILE A 68 -16.83 42.93 1.05
C ILE A 68 -16.88 41.42 1.29
N ALA A 69 -17.97 40.79 0.88
CA ALA A 69 -18.17 39.36 1.03
C ALA A 69 -17.23 38.59 0.09
N LEU A 70 -15.98 38.43 0.51
CA LEU A 70 -15.19 37.25 0.22
C LEU A 70 -15.91 36.05 0.86
N CYS A 71 -16.95 35.57 0.17
CA CYS A 71 -17.21 34.15 0.16
C CYS A 71 -15.88 33.51 -0.27
N PRO A 72 -15.32 32.55 0.48
CA PRO A 72 -14.20 31.80 -0.05
C PRO A 72 -14.72 31.13 -1.32
N MET A 73 -14.16 31.51 -2.48
CA MET A 73 -14.20 30.59 -3.61
C MET A 73 -13.54 29.34 -3.07
N ALA A 74 -14.30 28.24 -2.99
CA ALA A 74 -13.76 26.97 -2.50
C ALA A 74 -12.49 26.71 -3.31
N ASN A 75 -11.36 26.52 -2.63
CA ASN A 75 -10.08 26.35 -3.30
C ASN A 75 -10.26 25.29 -4.38
N CYS A 76 -10.09 25.67 -5.65
CA CYS A 76 -9.83 24.70 -6.71
C CYS A 76 -8.41 24.20 -6.52
N GLU A 77 -8.20 23.49 -5.42
CA GLU A 77 -7.07 22.63 -5.22
C GLU A 77 -7.17 21.57 -6.32
N GLU A 78 -6.21 21.60 -7.24
CA GLU A 78 -5.99 20.56 -8.24
C GLU A 78 -5.90 19.20 -7.52
N ALA A 79 -6.22 18.10 -8.21
CA ALA A 79 -6.03 16.80 -7.58
C ALA A 79 -4.55 16.62 -7.23
N LYS A 80 -4.30 16.31 -5.96
CA LYS A 80 -2.94 16.04 -5.50
C LYS A 80 -2.44 14.81 -6.27
N PRO A 81 -1.21 14.81 -6.82
CA PRO A 81 -0.68 13.68 -7.58
C PRO A 81 -0.86 12.32 -6.87
N ASP A 82 -0.75 12.32 -5.54
CA ASP A 82 -1.03 11.18 -4.68
C ASP A 82 -2.42 10.54 -4.85
N GLN A 83 -3.46 11.31 -5.18
CA GLN A 83 -4.80 10.75 -5.43
C GLN A 83 -4.84 9.91 -6.72
N LEU A 84 -3.99 10.19 -7.69
CA LEU A 84 -3.91 9.46 -8.96
C LEU A 84 -3.05 8.19 -8.82
N ARG A 85 -1.95 8.24 -8.04
CA ARG A 85 -0.97 7.15 -7.86
C ARG A 85 -1.55 5.80 -7.41
N PHE A 86 -2.69 5.81 -6.71
CA PHE A 86 -3.35 4.60 -6.18
C PHE A 86 -4.55 4.14 -7.02
N LEU A 87 -4.93 4.88 -8.06
CA LEU A 87 -6.00 4.46 -8.95
C LEU A 87 -5.49 3.30 -9.83
N ALA A 88 -6.17 2.17 -9.67
CA ALA A 88 -5.96 0.95 -10.44
C ALA A 88 -7.20 0.63 -11.32
N PRO A 89 -7.62 1.53 -12.22
CA PRO A 89 -8.79 1.32 -13.07
C PRO A 89 -8.64 0.12 -13.99
N LEU A 90 -9.77 -0.48 -14.36
CA LEU A 90 -9.82 -1.55 -15.37
C LEU A 90 -10.22 -0.97 -16.73
N ASP A 91 -9.59 -1.49 -17.79
CA ASP A 91 -10.07 -1.29 -19.17
C ASP A 91 -11.38 -2.06 -19.44
N LEU A 92 -11.82 -2.15 -20.69
CA LEU A 92 -13.05 -2.85 -21.07
C LEU A 92 -12.89 -4.38 -21.01
N GLU A 93 -11.69 -4.86 -21.30
CA GLU A 93 -11.23 -6.25 -21.32
C GLU A 93 -11.02 -6.84 -19.91
N GLY A 94 -10.80 -5.99 -18.90
CA GLY A 94 -10.59 -6.36 -17.50
C GLY A 94 -9.12 -6.27 -17.04
N GLN A 95 -8.21 -5.75 -17.86
CA GLN A 95 -6.83 -5.50 -17.49
C GLN A 95 -6.74 -4.30 -16.53
N VAL A 96 -5.90 -4.43 -15.50
CA VAL A 96 -5.69 -3.41 -14.47
C VAL A 96 -4.55 -2.47 -14.89
N HIS A 97 -4.86 -1.20 -15.09
CA HIS A 97 -3.87 -0.15 -15.36
C HIS A 97 -3.55 0.60 -14.06
N ARG A 98 -2.28 0.88 -13.79
CA ARG A 98 -1.84 1.49 -12.51
C ARG A 98 -1.29 2.90 -12.74
N ILE A 99 -2.20 3.86 -12.72
CA ILE A 99 -1.90 5.28 -12.96
C ILE A 99 -0.86 5.74 -11.93
N GLY A 100 0.29 6.23 -12.39
CA GLY A 100 1.35 6.69 -11.49
C GLY A 100 2.12 5.62 -10.70
N SER A 101 1.79 4.34 -10.85
CA SER A 101 2.47 3.23 -10.12
C SER A 101 2.79 2.00 -10.98
N GLY A 102 2.52 2.04 -12.30
CA GLY A 102 2.88 0.99 -13.27
C GLY A 102 4.38 0.95 -13.64
N GLU A 103 4.87 -0.21 -14.06
CA GLU A 103 6.26 -0.40 -14.49
C GLU A 103 6.49 0.11 -15.94
N GLY A 104 7.72 0.51 -16.26
CA GLY A 104 8.17 0.81 -17.63
C GLY A 104 7.80 2.18 -18.21
N TYR A 105 6.68 2.79 -17.79
CA TYR A 105 6.21 4.05 -18.37
C TYR A 105 6.80 5.30 -17.69
N GLN A 106 7.22 6.26 -18.52
CA GLN A 106 7.63 7.62 -18.16
C GLN A 106 6.49 8.64 -18.33
N ALA A 107 5.52 8.35 -19.20
CA ALA A 107 4.33 9.17 -19.41
C ALA A 107 3.07 8.30 -19.42
N VAL A 108 1.94 8.85 -18.97
CA VAL A 108 0.60 8.25 -19.13
C VAL A 108 -0.31 9.28 -19.77
N ALA A 109 -0.79 9.01 -20.98
CA ALA A 109 -1.73 9.84 -21.71
C ALA A 109 -3.16 9.31 -21.52
N LEU A 110 -4.03 10.13 -20.92
CA LEU A 110 -5.43 9.82 -20.62
C LEU A 110 -6.34 10.72 -21.45
N VAL A 111 -7.08 10.15 -22.41
CA VAL A 111 -8.01 10.90 -23.28
C VAL A 111 -9.45 10.63 -22.87
N PHE A 112 -10.08 11.58 -22.18
CA PHE A 112 -11.50 11.51 -21.87
C PHE A 112 -12.34 11.62 -23.13
N MET A 113 -13.33 10.76 -23.24
CA MET A 113 -14.29 10.72 -24.34
C MET A 113 -15.67 10.27 -23.86
N THR A 114 -16.71 10.60 -24.62
CA THR A 114 -18.04 10.00 -24.48
C THR A 114 -18.42 9.27 -25.75
N THR A 115 -19.28 8.27 -25.61
CA THR A 115 -19.79 7.49 -26.73
C THR A 115 -20.72 8.30 -27.62
N GLU A 116 -21.31 9.38 -27.11
CA GLU A 116 -22.24 10.25 -27.85
C GLU A 116 -21.59 11.43 -28.57
N CYS A 117 -20.48 12.01 -28.06
CA CYS A 117 -19.93 13.25 -28.62
C CYS A 117 -19.41 13.06 -30.07
N PRO A 118 -19.93 13.81 -31.07
CA PRO A 118 -19.48 13.67 -32.46
C PRO A 118 -18.01 14.06 -32.65
N ILE A 119 -17.48 14.99 -31.84
CA ILE A 119 -16.09 15.41 -31.91
C ILE A 119 -15.18 14.25 -31.44
N SER A 120 -15.50 13.59 -30.32
CA SER A 120 -14.76 12.40 -29.85
C SER A 120 -14.76 11.27 -30.89
N ARG A 121 -15.92 11.00 -31.50
CA ARG A 121 -16.07 10.03 -32.60
C ARG A 121 -15.20 10.38 -33.82
N GLU A 122 -15.15 11.65 -34.23
CA GLU A 122 -14.35 12.10 -35.38
C GLU A 122 -12.83 12.16 -35.12
N TYR A 123 -12.40 12.09 -33.86
CA TYR A 123 -10.99 12.02 -33.47
C TYR A 123 -10.42 10.60 -33.36
N VAL A 124 -11.25 9.55 -33.28
CA VAL A 124 -10.78 8.16 -33.11
C VAL A 124 -9.64 7.76 -34.07
N PRO A 125 -9.68 8.06 -35.39
CA PRO A 125 -8.58 7.72 -36.29
C PRO A 125 -7.25 8.41 -35.97
N GLU A 126 -7.29 9.62 -35.39
CA GLU A 126 -6.10 10.35 -34.95
C GLU A 126 -5.60 9.82 -33.59
N LEU A 127 -6.51 9.44 -32.70
CA LEU A 127 -6.16 8.81 -31.42
C LEU A 127 -5.50 7.44 -31.61
N ASN A 128 -6.00 6.61 -32.54
CA ASN A 128 -5.33 5.38 -32.96
C ASN A 128 -3.93 5.67 -33.52
N ARG A 129 -3.79 6.70 -34.38
CA ARG A 129 -2.49 7.11 -34.94
C ARG A 129 -1.50 7.54 -33.84
N LEU A 130 -1.97 8.27 -32.84
CA LEU A 130 -1.17 8.70 -31.70
C LEU A 130 -0.73 7.50 -30.84
N ALA A 131 -1.67 6.64 -30.43
CA ALA A 131 -1.37 5.41 -29.70
C ALA A 131 -0.33 4.53 -30.43
N ALA A 132 -0.54 4.27 -31.73
CA ALA A 132 0.38 3.51 -32.55
C ALA A 132 1.76 4.17 -32.69
N SER A 133 1.85 5.51 -32.63
CA SER A 133 3.13 6.23 -32.69
C SER A 133 3.95 6.19 -31.40
N VAL A 134 3.33 5.81 -30.27
CA VAL A 134 4.00 5.70 -28.96
C VAL A 134 4.10 4.26 -28.44
N ALA A 135 3.63 3.26 -29.19
CA ALA A 135 3.59 1.86 -28.76
C ALA A 135 4.97 1.23 -28.44
N ASP A 136 6.04 1.68 -29.10
CA ASP A 136 7.44 1.29 -28.82
C ASP A 136 8.17 2.28 -27.88
N GLN A 137 7.44 3.21 -27.24
CA GLN A 137 7.97 4.25 -26.35
C GLN A 137 7.51 4.00 -24.90
N PRO A 138 8.14 4.60 -23.87
CA PRO A 138 7.71 4.47 -22.48
C PRO A 138 6.48 5.34 -22.17
N VAL A 139 5.41 5.21 -22.96
CA VAL A 139 4.16 5.97 -22.83
C VAL A 139 2.98 5.00 -22.78
N GLU A 140 2.17 5.06 -21.73
CA GLU A 140 0.89 4.35 -21.68
C GLU A 140 -0.20 5.26 -22.28
N PHE A 141 -0.87 4.83 -23.35
CA PHE A 141 -1.91 5.62 -24.02
C PHE A 141 -3.29 4.98 -23.83
N LEU A 142 -4.17 5.66 -23.11
CA LEU A 142 -5.47 5.13 -22.66
C LEU A 142 -6.59 6.12 -22.96
N GLY A 143 -7.74 5.63 -23.43
CA GLY A 143 -8.97 6.40 -23.43
C GLY A 143 -9.71 6.25 -22.10
N VAL A 144 -10.53 7.23 -21.73
CA VAL A 144 -11.35 7.19 -20.51
C VAL A 144 -12.82 7.47 -20.82
N ILE A 145 -13.67 6.49 -20.52
CA ILE A 145 -15.13 6.58 -20.63
C ILE A 145 -15.69 6.76 -19.21
N SER A 146 -16.08 7.98 -18.84
CA SER A 146 -16.68 8.34 -17.54
C SER A 146 -18.18 8.72 -17.65
N GLU A 147 -18.84 8.32 -18.75
CA GLU A 147 -20.20 8.74 -19.10
C GLU A 147 -21.27 8.24 -18.08
N PRO A 148 -21.99 9.13 -17.37
CA PRO A 148 -22.95 8.71 -16.35
C PRO A 148 -24.12 7.91 -16.93
N GLY A 149 -24.39 6.73 -16.37
CA GLY A 149 -25.49 5.85 -16.81
C GLY A 149 -25.21 5.01 -18.06
N LEU A 150 -24.08 5.22 -18.75
CA LEU A 150 -23.60 4.31 -19.79
C LEU A 150 -23.17 2.98 -19.17
N SER A 151 -23.47 1.85 -19.82
CA SER A 151 -23.02 0.52 -19.38
C SER A 151 -21.74 0.04 -20.06
N ARG A 152 -20.99 -0.85 -19.40
CA ARG A 152 -19.75 -1.45 -19.91
C ARG A 152 -19.95 -2.10 -21.28
N ALA A 153 -21.06 -2.82 -21.48
CA ALA A 153 -21.40 -3.42 -22.78
C ALA A 153 -21.64 -2.38 -23.89
N ALA A 154 -22.15 -1.18 -23.55
CA ALA A 154 -22.28 -0.09 -24.51
C ALA A 154 -20.92 0.54 -24.86
N ALA A 155 -20.00 0.67 -23.89
CA ALA A 155 -18.62 1.07 -24.15
C ALA A 155 -17.85 0.05 -25.01
N VAL A 156 -18.01 -1.27 -24.74
CA VAL A 156 -17.47 -2.36 -25.58
C VAL A 156 -18.05 -2.32 -27.00
N LYS A 157 -19.33 -1.96 -27.16
CA LYS A 157 -19.92 -1.74 -28.49
C LYS A 157 -19.28 -0.53 -29.19
N PHE A 158 -19.09 0.59 -28.48
CA PHE A 158 -18.49 1.80 -29.02
C PHE A 158 -17.04 1.57 -29.51
N GLN A 159 -16.20 0.94 -28.68
CA GLN A 159 -14.84 0.52 -29.01
C GLN A 159 -14.79 -0.24 -30.36
N LYS A 160 -15.71 -1.19 -30.55
CA LYS A 160 -15.79 -2.05 -31.75
C LYS A 160 -16.45 -1.37 -32.96
N GLU A 161 -17.40 -0.47 -32.73
CA GLU A 161 -18.10 0.27 -33.80
C GLU A 161 -17.21 1.35 -34.43
N PHE A 162 -16.32 1.96 -33.64
CA PHE A 162 -15.38 2.98 -34.11
C PHE A 162 -13.96 2.46 -34.38
N ALA A 163 -13.73 1.15 -34.17
CA ALA A 163 -12.43 0.49 -34.31
C ALA A 163 -11.32 1.19 -33.51
N ILE A 164 -11.56 1.40 -32.20
CA ILE A 164 -10.57 1.95 -31.28
C ILE A 164 -9.49 0.89 -31.02
N GLU A 165 -8.22 1.25 -31.25
CA GLU A 165 -7.06 0.34 -31.23
C GLU A 165 -6.21 0.46 -29.94
N PHE A 166 -6.65 1.25 -28.98
CA PHE A 166 -6.00 1.46 -27.67
C PHE A 166 -6.95 1.10 -26.51
N PRO A 167 -6.44 0.76 -25.30
CA PRO A 167 -7.28 0.40 -24.17
C PRO A 167 -8.22 1.54 -23.74
N LEU A 168 -9.43 1.18 -23.32
CA LEU A 168 -10.43 2.14 -22.81
C LEU A 168 -10.75 1.86 -21.35
N LEU A 169 -10.32 2.74 -20.45
CA LEU A 169 -10.70 2.72 -19.04
C LEU A 169 -12.19 3.04 -18.89
N PHE A 170 -12.90 2.24 -18.09
CA PHE A 170 -14.33 2.46 -17.81
C PHE A 170 -14.51 3.00 -16.39
N ASP A 171 -14.54 4.34 -16.27
CA ASP A 171 -14.61 5.07 -15.01
C ASP A 171 -16.04 5.11 -14.44
N ALA A 172 -16.51 3.93 -14.05
CA ALA A 172 -17.85 3.74 -13.50
C ALA A 172 -18.04 4.50 -12.17
N SER A 173 -17.08 4.36 -11.25
CA SER A 173 -17.04 5.05 -9.95
C SER A 173 -16.86 6.56 -10.08
N GLY A 174 -16.22 7.02 -11.16
CA GLY A 174 -15.97 8.44 -11.46
C GLY A 174 -14.73 9.00 -10.82
N GLU A 175 -13.78 8.15 -10.45
CA GLU A 175 -12.57 8.52 -9.71
C GLU A 175 -11.58 9.29 -10.58
N LEU A 176 -11.36 8.85 -11.82
CA LEU A 176 -10.48 9.54 -12.76
C LEU A 176 -11.09 10.90 -13.12
N ALA A 177 -12.39 10.96 -13.38
CA ALA A 177 -13.08 12.22 -13.68
C ALA A 177 -13.16 13.16 -12.46
N GLN A 178 -13.27 12.66 -11.23
CA GLN A 178 -13.24 13.50 -10.02
C GLN A 178 -11.84 14.07 -9.73
N ALA A 179 -10.79 13.29 -10.03
CA ALA A 179 -9.41 13.73 -9.89
C ALA A 179 -9.02 14.73 -11.00
N LEU A 180 -9.13 14.33 -12.27
CA LEU A 180 -8.63 15.10 -13.41
C LEU A 180 -9.60 16.22 -13.86
N ARG A 181 -10.88 16.15 -13.47
CA ARG A 181 -11.91 17.17 -13.72
C ARG A 181 -11.98 17.65 -15.18
N PRO A 182 -12.14 16.73 -16.16
CA PRO A 182 -12.31 17.10 -17.56
C PRO A 182 -13.46 18.09 -17.73
N SER A 183 -13.20 19.16 -18.48
CA SER A 183 -14.15 20.23 -18.79
C SER A 183 -14.99 19.91 -20.04
N HIS A 184 -14.38 19.20 -21.00
CA HIS A 184 -14.95 18.87 -22.29
C HIS A 184 -14.55 17.45 -22.73
N VAL A 185 -15.11 16.99 -23.85
CA VAL A 185 -14.66 15.80 -24.57
C VAL A 185 -14.58 16.04 -26.09
N PRO A 186 -13.53 15.54 -26.78
CA PRO A 186 -12.37 14.89 -26.18
C PRO A 186 -11.44 15.90 -25.51
N GLU A 187 -10.95 15.54 -24.32
CA GLU A 187 -9.95 16.30 -23.56
C GLU A 187 -8.89 15.31 -23.08
N ALA A 188 -7.62 15.66 -23.26
CA ALA A 188 -6.48 14.81 -23.03
C ALA A 188 -5.61 15.35 -21.90
N PHE A 189 -5.12 14.45 -21.06
CA PHE A 189 -4.20 14.72 -19.97
C PHE A 189 -2.91 13.92 -20.22
N VAL A 190 -1.74 14.51 -20.02
CA VAL A 190 -0.48 13.76 -19.90
C VAL A 190 0.00 13.88 -18.47
N LEU A 191 0.22 12.71 -17.86
CA LEU A 191 0.86 12.56 -16.57
C LEU A 191 2.32 12.15 -16.80
N ASP A 192 3.21 12.66 -15.96
CA ASP A 192 4.60 12.22 -15.92
C ASP A 192 4.78 10.92 -15.07
N ALA A 193 6.02 10.47 -14.92
CA ALA A 193 6.39 9.36 -14.05
C ALA A 193 5.99 9.61 -12.58
N ASP A 194 5.76 10.86 -12.19
CA ASP A 194 5.36 11.26 -10.85
C ASP A 194 3.84 11.25 -10.64
N ALA A 195 3.05 11.03 -11.69
CA ALA A 195 1.59 11.26 -11.73
C ALA A 195 1.18 12.73 -11.52
N ASN A 196 2.09 13.68 -11.74
CA ASN A 196 1.74 15.08 -11.89
C ASN A 196 1.08 15.26 -13.26
N VAL A 197 0.01 16.05 -13.34
CA VAL A 197 -0.53 16.48 -14.63
C VAL A 197 0.41 17.54 -15.22
N VAL A 198 1.14 17.17 -16.28
CA VAL A 198 2.09 18.05 -16.99
C VAL A 198 1.52 18.59 -18.31
N TYR A 199 0.40 18.03 -18.76
CA TYR A 199 -0.44 18.59 -19.82
C TYR A 199 -1.92 18.34 -19.52
N HIS A 200 -2.79 19.31 -19.80
CA HIS A 200 -4.20 19.05 -20.06
C HIS A 200 -4.75 19.95 -21.19
N GLY A 201 -5.62 19.41 -22.04
CA GLY A 201 -6.14 20.17 -23.17
C GLY A 201 -6.67 19.36 -24.35
N ARG A 202 -6.64 19.98 -25.53
CA ARG A 202 -7.07 19.39 -26.80
C ARG A 202 -6.07 18.35 -27.34
N ILE A 203 -6.51 17.55 -28.31
CA ILE A 203 -5.65 16.61 -29.03
C ILE A 203 -4.72 17.37 -30.02
N ASP A 204 -5.32 18.23 -30.84
CA ASP A 204 -4.67 19.06 -31.87
C ASP A 204 -5.51 20.34 -32.15
N ASP A 205 -5.04 21.23 -33.03
CA ASP A 205 -5.79 22.45 -33.40
C ASP A 205 -6.86 22.27 -34.51
N ARG A 206 -7.22 21.03 -34.88
CA ARG A 206 -8.15 20.73 -35.98
C ARG A 206 -9.56 21.23 -35.71
N TYR A 207 -10.00 21.25 -34.45
CA TYR A 207 -11.20 21.98 -34.03
C TYR A 207 -10.76 23.21 -33.24
N ARG A 208 -10.99 24.41 -33.78
CA ARG A 208 -10.67 25.69 -33.09
C ARG A 208 -11.86 26.34 -32.41
N GLU A 209 -13.07 26.04 -32.86
CA GLU A 209 -14.32 26.45 -32.21
C GLU A 209 -15.37 25.36 -32.50
N LEU A 210 -16.44 25.29 -31.69
CA LEU A 210 -17.55 24.38 -31.95
C LEU A 210 -18.13 24.58 -33.36
N GLY A 211 -18.18 23.49 -34.13
CA GLY A 211 -18.63 23.49 -35.54
C GLY A 211 -17.62 24.05 -36.55
N LYS A 212 -16.42 24.49 -36.15
CA LYS A 212 -15.37 24.99 -37.07
C LYS A 212 -14.16 24.05 -37.09
N LYS A 213 -14.20 23.12 -38.04
CA LYS A 213 -13.18 22.11 -38.30
C LYS A 213 -12.23 22.54 -39.43
N ARG A 214 -10.93 22.31 -39.25
CA ARG A 214 -9.88 22.38 -40.29
C ARG A 214 -9.82 21.07 -41.06
N PRO A 215 -9.39 21.07 -42.35
CA PRO A 215 -9.07 19.82 -43.05
C PRO A 215 -8.02 19.02 -42.28
N GLU A 216 -6.88 19.66 -42.03
CA GLU A 216 -5.73 19.16 -41.28
C GLU A 216 -5.39 20.07 -40.09
N PRO A 217 -4.85 19.51 -38.99
CA PRO A 217 -4.22 20.29 -37.92
C PRO A 217 -2.91 20.97 -38.37
N THR A 218 -2.43 21.89 -37.53
CA THR A 218 -1.19 22.67 -37.67
C THR A 218 -0.40 22.80 -36.36
N ALA A 219 -0.93 22.28 -35.25
CA ALA A 219 -0.26 22.03 -33.98
C ALA A 219 -0.84 20.74 -33.38
N HIS A 220 -0.05 20.00 -32.61
CA HIS A 220 -0.36 18.62 -32.18
C HIS A 220 -0.12 18.45 -30.67
N GLU A 221 -0.77 19.30 -29.85
CA GLU A 221 -0.33 19.52 -28.47
C GLU A 221 -0.24 18.26 -27.61
N LEU A 222 -1.11 17.26 -27.78
CA LEU A 222 -1.00 15.98 -27.09
C LEU A 222 0.26 15.18 -27.50
N ALA A 223 0.61 15.18 -28.79
CA ALA A 223 1.81 14.50 -29.29
C ALA A 223 3.09 15.21 -28.79
N ASP A 224 3.09 16.54 -28.86
CA ASP A 224 4.21 17.39 -28.43
C ASP A 224 4.44 17.24 -26.90
N ALA A 225 3.36 17.15 -26.10
CA ALA A 225 3.44 16.92 -24.67
C ALA A 225 3.99 15.53 -24.31
N MET A 226 3.50 14.45 -24.94
CA MET A 226 4.04 13.10 -24.71
C MET A 226 5.52 13.01 -25.08
N ALA A 227 5.92 13.61 -26.21
CA ALA A 227 7.31 13.62 -26.66
C ALA A 227 8.24 14.40 -25.70
N ALA A 228 7.78 15.54 -25.16
CA ALA A 228 8.54 16.31 -24.19
C ALA A 228 8.81 15.51 -22.90
N VAL A 229 7.81 14.83 -22.34
CA VAL A 229 7.96 14.01 -21.12
C VAL A 229 8.96 12.86 -21.34
N VAL A 230 8.88 12.15 -22.47
CA VAL A 230 9.84 11.07 -22.84
C VAL A 230 11.26 11.62 -23.06
N ALA A 231 11.40 12.85 -23.54
CA ALA A 231 12.69 13.53 -23.67
C ALA A 231 13.25 14.07 -22.34
N GLY A 232 12.44 14.11 -21.26
CA GLY A 232 12.78 14.80 -20.02
C GLY A 232 12.75 16.34 -20.14
N GLU A 233 12.05 16.87 -21.14
CA GLU A 233 11.91 18.30 -21.40
C GLU A 233 10.57 18.85 -20.82
N PRO A 234 10.53 20.10 -20.33
CA PRO A 234 9.28 20.71 -19.87
C PRO A 234 8.26 20.87 -21.01
N VAL A 235 7.02 20.47 -20.78
CA VAL A 235 5.91 20.65 -21.73
C VAL A 235 5.71 22.15 -22.01
N ALA A 236 6.00 22.59 -23.23
CA ALA A 236 6.05 24.00 -23.58
C ALA A 236 4.67 24.70 -23.59
N VAL A 237 3.59 23.94 -23.68
CA VAL A 237 2.20 24.40 -23.62
C VAL A 237 1.42 23.43 -22.72
N ALA A 238 1.46 23.65 -21.41
CA ALA A 238 0.86 22.73 -20.42
C ALA A 238 -0.68 22.78 -20.36
N GLU A 239 -1.31 23.87 -20.80
CA GLU A 239 -2.77 24.04 -20.86
C GLU A 239 -3.18 24.59 -22.24
N THR A 240 -4.35 24.18 -22.75
CA THR A 240 -4.98 24.78 -23.96
C THR A 240 -6.47 25.00 -23.79
N GLU A 241 -7.03 25.96 -24.53
CA GLU A 241 -8.49 26.14 -24.63
C GLU A 241 -9.13 24.90 -25.29
N ASN A 242 -9.95 24.19 -24.51
CA ASN A 242 -10.63 22.97 -24.94
C ASN A 242 -11.77 23.24 -25.92
N VAL A 243 -11.85 22.43 -26.98
CA VAL A 243 -12.88 22.55 -28.04
C VAL A 243 -13.57 21.20 -28.23
N GLY A 244 -14.58 20.95 -27.39
CA GLY A 244 -15.30 19.67 -27.35
C GLY A 244 -16.76 19.82 -26.90
N CYS A 245 -17.45 18.69 -26.74
CA CYS A 245 -18.73 18.67 -26.02
C CYS A 245 -18.47 18.93 -24.52
N PRO A 246 -19.19 19.81 -23.82
CA PRO A 246 -18.96 20.05 -22.39
C PRO A 246 -19.28 18.81 -21.55
N VAL A 247 -18.53 18.61 -20.47
CA VAL A 247 -18.76 17.53 -19.49
C VAL A 247 -19.57 18.06 -18.31
N GLU A 248 -20.68 17.39 -18.00
CA GLU A 248 -21.47 17.69 -16.80
C GLU A 248 -20.69 17.23 -15.54
N PRO A 249 -20.42 18.11 -14.57
CA PRO A 249 -19.63 17.74 -13.39
C PRO A 249 -20.26 16.61 -12.58
N ARG A 250 -19.53 15.50 -12.41
CA ARG A 250 -19.98 14.39 -11.56
C ARG A 250 -20.13 14.87 -10.11
N ARG A 251 -21.22 14.47 -9.46
CA ARG A 251 -21.47 14.77 -8.04
C ARG A 251 -20.38 14.16 -7.15
N ALA A 252 -19.94 14.93 -6.15
CA ALA A 252 -18.92 14.49 -5.21
C ALA A 252 -19.40 13.28 -4.37
N ALA A 253 -20.57 13.39 -3.74
CA ALA A 253 -21.18 12.29 -2.99
C ALA A 253 -21.70 11.19 -3.93
N ILE A 254 -21.59 9.93 -3.50
CA ILE A 254 -22.21 8.77 -4.14
C ILE A 254 -23.71 8.75 -3.79
N ASP A 255 -24.56 8.35 -4.74
CA ASP A 255 -25.98 8.09 -4.47
C ASP A 255 -26.11 6.63 -3.99
N GLY A 256 -26.18 6.41 -2.67
CA GLY A 256 -25.98 5.09 -2.07
C GLY A 256 -26.94 3.99 -2.60
N ASP A 257 -28.19 4.36 -2.88
CA ASP A 257 -29.21 3.47 -3.48
C ASP A 257 -28.87 2.99 -4.91
N SER A 258 -27.79 3.51 -5.53
CA SER A 258 -27.40 3.22 -6.91
C SER A 258 -26.12 2.37 -7.05
N VAL A 259 -25.40 2.07 -5.96
CA VAL A 259 -24.13 1.31 -6.00
C VAL A 259 -24.38 -0.18 -6.21
N THR A 260 -23.67 -0.80 -7.15
CA THR A 260 -23.87 -2.22 -7.51
C THR A 260 -22.58 -3.01 -7.70
N TYR A 261 -22.66 -4.34 -7.56
CA TYR A 261 -21.49 -5.20 -7.66
C TYR A 261 -20.82 -5.15 -9.03
N ASN A 262 -21.56 -5.43 -10.11
CA ASN A 262 -21.01 -5.53 -11.47
C ASN A 262 -20.31 -4.24 -11.91
N ARG A 263 -20.92 -3.09 -11.56
CA ARG A 263 -20.49 -1.77 -11.99
C ARG A 263 -19.37 -1.19 -11.13
N ASP A 264 -19.52 -1.25 -9.81
CA ASP A 264 -18.75 -0.40 -8.89
C ASP A 264 -17.79 -1.21 -7.99
N ILE A 265 -18.20 -2.40 -7.52
CA ILE A 265 -17.42 -3.18 -6.53
C ILE A 265 -16.49 -4.21 -7.19
N ALA A 266 -16.96 -4.90 -8.25
CA ALA A 266 -16.16 -5.87 -9.00
C ALA A 266 -14.84 -5.28 -9.54
N PRO A 267 -14.78 -4.05 -10.09
CA PRO A 267 -13.52 -3.44 -10.52
C PRO A 267 -12.52 -3.32 -9.36
N ILE A 268 -12.97 -2.85 -8.19
CA ILE A 268 -12.11 -2.62 -7.01
C ILE A 268 -11.56 -3.96 -6.50
N LEU A 269 -12.44 -4.97 -6.39
CA LEU A 269 -12.04 -6.32 -5.99
C LEU A 269 -11.04 -6.93 -6.99
N HIS A 270 -11.27 -6.76 -8.29
CA HIS A 270 -10.40 -7.28 -9.35
C HIS A 270 -9.03 -6.58 -9.35
N ALA A 271 -8.96 -5.28 -9.04
CA ALA A 271 -7.72 -4.51 -8.99
C ALA A 271 -6.86 -4.74 -7.73
N GLN A 272 -7.50 -4.91 -6.56
CA GLN A 272 -6.81 -4.84 -5.25
C GLN A 272 -6.95 -6.09 -4.36
N CYS A 273 -7.90 -7.00 -4.63
CA CYS A 273 -8.23 -8.09 -3.69
C CYS A 273 -8.07 -9.50 -4.27
N VAL A 274 -8.51 -9.76 -5.51
CA VAL A 274 -8.57 -11.14 -6.09
C VAL A 274 -7.19 -11.79 -6.31
N GLU A 275 -6.11 -11.02 -6.25
CA GLU A 275 -4.74 -11.57 -6.28
C GLU A 275 -4.49 -12.53 -5.11
N CYS A 276 -5.04 -12.21 -3.93
CA CYS A 276 -5.08 -13.12 -2.78
C CYS A 276 -6.42 -13.88 -2.70
N HIS A 277 -7.53 -13.22 -3.05
CA HIS A 277 -8.89 -13.75 -2.94
C HIS A 277 -9.34 -14.55 -4.18
N ARG A 278 -8.58 -15.59 -4.54
CA ARG A 278 -8.94 -16.59 -5.57
C ARG A 278 -8.65 -18.02 -5.11
N PRO A 279 -9.29 -19.04 -5.71
CA PRO A 279 -9.02 -20.44 -5.36
C PRO A 279 -7.55 -20.81 -5.58
N GLY A 280 -6.92 -21.40 -4.55
CA GLY A 280 -5.52 -21.84 -4.60
C GLY A 280 -4.49 -20.81 -4.11
N GLU A 281 -4.91 -19.64 -3.64
CA GLU A 281 -4.05 -18.63 -3.00
C GLU A 281 -4.28 -18.55 -1.48
N ILE A 282 -3.55 -17.65 -0.80
CA ILE A 282 -3.55 -17.46 0.67
C ILE A 282 -4.92 -17.22 1.31
N ALA A 283 -5.84 -16.50 0.64
CA ALA A 283 -7.02 -16.00 1.34
C ALA A 283 -8.06 -17.12 1.61
N PRO A 284 -8.70 -17.16 2.79
CA PRO A 284 -9.62 -18.22 3.18
C PRO A 284 -10.94 -18.28 2.37
N PHE A 285 -11.12 -17.36 1.41
CA PHE A 285 -12.23 -17.36 0.46
C PHE A 285 -11.90 -16.55 -0.79
N SER A 286 -12.51 -16.93 -1.92
CA SER A 286 -12.48 -16.12 -3.13
C SER A 286 -13.43 -14.91 -3.06
N LEU A 287 -13.15 -13.90 -3.89
CA LEU A 287 -14.01 -12.75 -4.19
C LEU A 287 -14.23 -12.55 -5.72
N LEU A 288 -13.92 -13.58 -6.53
CA LEU A 288 -14.07 -13.56 -8.01
C LEU A 288 -15.52 -13.55 -8.52
N THR A 289 -16.50 -13.72 -7.64
CA THR A 289 -17.93 -13.83 -8.02
C THR A 289 -18.80 -12.93 -7.15
N TYR A 290 -19.93 -12.51 -7.70
CA TYR A 290 -20.97 -11.79 -6.97
C TYR A 290 -21.43 -12.59 -5.74
N GLU A 291 -21.66 -13.90 -5.93
CA GLU A 291 -22.11 -14.82 -4.90
C GLU A 291 -21.06 -15.06 -3.79
N ASP A 292 -19.78 -14.76 -4.05
CA ASP A 292 -18.71 -14.72 -3.05
C ASP A 292 -18.60 -13.40 -2.30
N ALA A 293 -18.75 -12.28 -2.99
CA ALA A 293 -18.69 -10.97 -2.35
C ALA A 293 -19.96 -10.65 -1.55
N ALA A 294 -21.15 -10.85 -2.13
CA ALA A 294 -22.42 -10.42 -1.56
C ALA A 294 -22.75 -11.10 -0.22
N LYS A 295 -22.42 -12.40 -0.08
CA LYS A 295 -22.56 -13.12 1.20
C LYS A 295 -21.59 -12.66 2.30
N ARG A 296 -20.76 -11.66 2.02
CA ARG A 296 -19.78 -11.03 2.93
C ARG A 296 -19.82 -9.50 2.90
N ALA A 297 -20.80 -8.87 2.24
CA ALA A 297 -20.76 -7.43 1.93
C ALA A 297 -20.51 -6.53 3.16
N ALA A 298 -21.23 -6.75 4.27
CA ALA A 298 -21.03 -5.99 5.51
C ALA A 298 -19.62 -6.20 6.13
N PHE A 299 -19.05 -7.40 6.01
CA PHE A 299 -17.68 -7.67 6.44
C PHE A 299 -16.66 -7.00 5.51
N LEU A 300 -16.92 -6.95 4.20
CA LEU A 300 -16.07 -6.23 3.25
C LEU A 300 -16.06 -4.72 3.50
N ALA A 301 -17.20 -4.13 3.87
CA ALA A 301 -17.27 -2.76 4.36
C ALA A 301 -16.45 -2.58 5.65
N GLU A 302 -16.68 -3.41 6.67
CA GLU A 302 -15.98 -3.33 7.96
C GLU A 302 -14.44 -3.41 7.82
N VAL A 303 -13.91 -4.36 7.04
CA VAL A 303 -12.45 -4.51 6.88
C VAL A 303 -11.80 -3.45 5.98
N THR A 304 -12.56 -2.76 5.14
CA THR A 304 -12.05 -1.68 4.28
C THR A 304 -12.17 -0.31 4.97
N GLU A 305 -13.26 -0.05 5.70
CA GLU A 305 -13.42 1.12 6.57
C GLU A 305 -12.34 1.16 7.67
N THR A 306 -12.07 0.03 8.32
CA THR A 306 -10.99 -0.09 9.33
C THR A 306 -9.58 -0.12 8.73
N ARG A 307 -9.44 -0.11 7.40
CA ARG A 307 -8.16 -0.28 6.67
C ARG A 307 -7.35 -1.50 7.12
N LEU A 308 -8.04 -2.57 7.51
CA LEU A 308 -7.46 -3.91 7.69
C LEU A 308 -7.16 -4.56 6.33
N MET A 309 -7.98 -4.26 5.32
CA MET A 309 -7.84 -4.73 3.94
C MET A 309 -7.94 -3.58 2.94
N PRO A 310 -7.20 -3.64 1.81
CA PRO A 310 -6.06 -4.53 1.57
C PRO A 310 -4.87 -4.20 2.51
N PRO A 311 -4.01 -5.17 2.83
CA PRO A 311 -2.91 -4.97 3.76
C PRO A 311 -1.76 -4.21 3.09
N TRP A 312 -1.69 -2.90 3.32
CA TRP A 312 -0.60 -2.04 2.87
C TRP A 312 -0.38 -0.90 3.86
N LYS A 313 0.75 -0.91 4.56
CA LYS A 313 0.99 -0.02 5.70
C LYS A 313 1.89 1.19 5.39
N ALA A 314 2.60 1.18 4.25
CA ALA A 314 3.39 2.33 3.79
C ALA A 314 2.52 3.55 3.47
N GLU A 315 2.81 4.68 4.11
CA GLU A 315 2.05 5.92 4.02
C GLU A 315 2.21 6.69 2.71
N ILE A 316 1.13 7.38 2.32
CA ILE A 316 1.05 8.19 1.11
C ILE A 316 2.12 9.30 1.14
N GLY A 317 2.96 9.36 0.11
CA GLY A 317 4.06 10.33 -0.01
C GLY A 317 5.37 9.92 0.67
N HIS A 318 5.46 8.72 1.27
CA HIS A 318 6.65 8.24 1.97
C HIS A 318 7.24 7.01 1.26
N GLY A 319 8.01 7.29 0.21
CA GLY A 319 8.46 6.29 -0.76
C GLY A 319 7.55 6.20 -1.99
N ARG A 320 7.88 5.27 -2.90
CA ARG A 320 7.18 5.04 -4.17
C ARG A 320 7.35 3.61 -4.62
N PHE A 321 6.31 2.79 -4.50
CA PHE A 321 6.50 1.34 -4.54
C PHE A 321 5.74 0.64 -5.67
N LEU A 322 6.22 -0.55 -6.02
CA LEU A 322 5.68 -1.37 -7.10
C LEU A 322 4.55 -2.26 -6.61
N GLY A 323 3.33 -1.95 -7.08
CA GLY A 323 2.11 -2.70 -6.77
C GLY A 323 1.41 -2.22 -5.49
N GLU A 324 1.39 -0.90 -5.23
CA GLU A 324 0.75 -0.34 -4.03
C GLU A 324 -0.73 -0.73 -3.93
N ARG A 325 -1.10 -1.42 -2.84
CA ARG A 325 -2.45 -1.91 -2.59
C ARG A 325 -3.18 -0.96 -1.64
N ARG A 326 -3.69 0.16 -2.15
CA ARG A 326 -4.47 1.13 -1.35
C ARG A 326 -5.87 1.31 -1.94
N LEU A 327 -6.85 1.57 -1.07
CA LEU A 327 -8.20 2.00 -1.45
C LEU A 327 -8.33 3.51 -1.21
N THR A 328 -9.00 4.19 -2.15
CA THR A 328 -9.43 5.57 -1.95
C THR A 328 -10.59 5.63 -0.94
N ASP A 329 -10.79 6.80 -0.33
CA ASP A 329 -11.91 7.01 0.58
C ASP A 329 -13.27 6.82 -0.14
N ARG A 330 -13.32 7.11 -1.45
CA ARG A 330 -14.48 6.87 -2.32
C ARG A 330 -14.71 5.38 -2.57
N GLN A 331 -13.66 4.56 -2.69
CA GLN A 331 -13.79 3.10 -2.82
C GLN A 331 -14.28 2.46 -1.52
N ILE A 332 -13.85 2.98 -0.36
CA ILE A 332 -14.37 2.58 0.94
C ILE A 332 -15.87 2.97 1.05
N GLU A 333 -16.23 4.20 0.67
CA GLU A 333 -17.63 4.66 0.61
C GLU A 333 -18.50 3.76 -0.30
N LEU A 334 -17.97 3.28 -1.43
CA LEU A 334 -18.67 2.32 -2.30
C LEU A 334 -18.94 0.98 -1.61
N PHE A 335 -17.97 0.40 -0.88
CA PHE A 335 -18.20 -0.85 -0.13
C PHE A 335 -19.28 -0.69 0.94
N THR A 336 -19.24 0.40 1.71
CA THR A 336 -20.25 0.68 2.74
C THR A 336 -21.65 0.89 2.14
N ASN A 337 -21.78 1.76 1.14
CA ASN A 337 -23.06 2.02 0.47
C ASN A 337 -23.64 0.75 -0.17
N TRP A 338 -22.81 -0.06 -0.82
CA TRP A 338 -23.25 -1.33 -1.41
C TRP A 338 -23.72 -2.34 -0.35
N ALA A 339 -23.04 -2.43 0.79
CA ALA A 339 -23.45 -3.28 1.90
C ALA A 339 -24.77 -2.84 2.51
N ASP A 340 -24.94 -1.54 2.79
CA ASP A 340 -26.17 -0.95 3.34
C ASP A 340 -27.36 -1.06 2.38
N ALA A 341 -27.13 -0.95 1.06
CA ALA A 341 -28.12 -1.20 0.02
C ALA A 341 -28.55 -2.68 -0.12
N GLY A 342 -27.98 -3.59 0.69
CA GLY A 342 -28.30 -5.02 0.67
C GLY A 342 -27.54 -5.82 -0.41
N ALA A 343 -26.39 -5.31 -0.84
CA ALA A 343 -25.46 -5.92 -1.79
C ALA A 343 -26.06 -6.28 -3.17
N PRO A 344 -26.68 -5.34 -3.92
CA PRO A 344 -27.25 -5.62 -5.23
C PRO A 344 -26.20 -6.00 -6.30
N GLU A 345 -26.53 -6.96 -7.19
CA GLU A 345 -25.62 -7.38 -8.28
C GLU A 345 -25.43 -6.27 -9.35
N GLY A 346 -26.50 -5.56 -9.70
CA GLY A 346 -26.51 -4.58 -10.79
C GLY A 346 -26.87 -5.17 -12.16
N ASP A 347 -26.74 -4.36 -13.21
CA ASP A 347 -27.06 -4.78 -14.58
C ASP A 347 -26.02 -5.80 -15.09
N PRO A 348 -26.42 -6.96 -15.66
CA PRO A 348 -25.51 -7.84 -16.38
C PRO A 348 -24.74 -7.17 -17.53
N ALA A 349 -25.24 -6.05 -18.08
CA ALA A 349 -24.55 -5.24 -19.07
C ALA A 349 -23.34 -4.46 -18.53
N ASP A 350 -23.20 -4.33 -17.20
CA ASP A 350 -22.01 -3.76 -16.55
C ASP A 350 -20.99 -4.84 -16.14
N LYS A 351 -21.32 -6.14 -16.29
CA LYS A 351 -20.52 -7.24 -15.77
C LYS A 351 -19.13 -7.30 -16.40
N LEU A 352 -18.11 -7.22 -15.54
CA LEU A 352 -16.70 -7.43 -15.89
C LEU A 352 -16.44 -8.87 -16.36
N PRO A 353 -15.47 -9.09 -17.26
CA PRO A 353 -14.82 -10.38 -17.42
C PRO A 353 -14.20 -10.84 -16.10
N VAL A 354 -14.24 -12.16 -15.84
CA VAL A 354 -13.52 -12.75 -14.70
C VAL A 354 -12.04 -12.79 -15.06
N PRO A 355 -11.12 -12.26 -14.22
CA PRO A 355 -9.70 -12.24 -14.54
C PRO A 355 -9.13 -13.67 -14.70
N GLU A 356 -8.41 -13.88 -15.79
CA GLU A 356 -7.61 -15.09 -15.99
C GLU A 356 -6.22 -14.91 -15.35
N PHE A 357 -5.71 -15.97 -14.72
CA PHE A 357 -4.42 -15.96 -14.03
C PHE A 357 -3.50 -17.05 -14.58
N ALA A 358 -2.21 -16.72 -14.74
CA ALA A 358 -1.21 -17.63 -15.28
C ALA A 358 -1.09 -18.90 -14.43
N SER A 359 -1.21 -20.07 -15.06
CA SER A 359 -1.06 -21.37 -14.41
C SER A 359 0.39 -21.84 -14.42
N GLY A 360 0.93 -22.17 -13.24
CA GLY A 360 2.32 -22.62 -13.10
C GLY A 360 3.22 -21.52 -12.55
N TRP A 361 4.25 -21.14 -13.31
CA TRP A 361 5.21 -20.09 -12.99
C TRP A 361 4.88 -18.84 -13.82
N ARG A 362 4.80 -17.66 -13.19
CA ARG A 362 4.25 -16.44 -13.80
C ARG A 362 5.25 -15.67 -14.66
N LEU A 363 6.54 -15.77 -14.37
CA LEU A 363 7.58 -15.12 -15.20
C LEU A 363 7.99 -15.96 -16.43
N GLY A 364 7.34 -17.11 -16.65
CA GLY A 364 7.61 -18.03 -17.76
C GLY A 364 8.22 -19.35 -17.31
N GLN A 365 9.01 -19.99 -18.16
CA GLN A 365 9.77 -21.17 -17.77
C GLN A 365 11.02 -20.75 -16.98
N PRO A 366 11.23 -21.23 -15.74
CA PRO A 366 12.44 -20.95 -14.98
C PRO A 366 13.63 -21.81 -15.42
N ASP A 367 14.84 -21.28 -15.21
CA ASP A 367 16.10 -21.98 -15.49
C ASP A 367 16.40 -23.08 -14.47
N LEU A 368 16.02 -22.86 -13.21
CA LEU A 368 16.20 -23.80 -12.11
C LEU A 368 15.01 -23.77 -11.16
N VAL A 369 14.54 -24.95 -10.73
CA VAL A 369 13.56 -25.11 -9.66
C VAL A 369 14.19 -25.86 -8.50
N LEU A 370 14.08 -25.30 -7.31
CA LEU A 370 14.49 -25.86 -6.04
C LEU A 370 13.23 -26.22 -5.25
N GLU A 371 13.05 -27.50 -4.91
CA GLU A 371 11.95 -27.95 -4.04
C GLU A 371 12.48 -28.28 -2.64
N ALA A 372 11.63 -28.12 -1.62
CA ALA A 372 11.91 -28.70 -0.31
C ALA A 372 12.18 -30.23 -0.44
N PRO A 373 13.20 -30.77 0.25
CA PRO A 373 13.63 -32.16 0.05
C PRO A 373 12.57 -33.19 0.50
N ASP A 374 11.78 -32.85 1.52
CA ASP A 374 10.63 -33.63 1.97
C ASP A 374 9.44 -32.69 2.29
N SER A 375 8.31 -33.24 2.72
CA SER A 375 7.13 -32.48 3.12
C SER A 375 7.11 -32.24 4.63
N PHE A 376 6.96 -30.98 5.04
CA PHE A 376 6.78 -30.65 6.46
C PHE A 376 5.34 -30.91 6.89
N THR A 377 5.16 -31.53 8.07
CA THR A 377 3.83 -31.73 8.67
C THR A 377 3.54 -30.60 9.68
N VAL A 378 2.63 -29.69 9.33
CA VAL A 378 2.20 -28.61 10.22
C VAL A 378 1.11 -29.14 11.17
N PRO A 379 1.23 -28.94 12.50
CA PRO A 379 0.23 -29.38 13.47
C PRO A 379 -1.07 -28.58 13.35
N ALA A 380 -2.15 -29.09 13.95
CA ALA A 380 -3.46 -28.42 13.96
C ALA A 380 -3.52 -27.14 14.81
N GLY A 381 -2.55 -26.94 15.70
CA GLY A 381 -2.44 -25.81 16.60
C GLY A 381 -1.14 -25.89 17.38
N GLY A 382 -0.67 -24.76 17.90
CA GLY A 382 0.61 -24.61 18.58
C GLY A 382 1.15 -23.20 18.39
N GLU A 383 2.43 -23.04 18.67
CA GLU A 383 3.23 -21.87 18.29
C GLU A 383 3.59 -21.92 16.79
N ASP A 384 4.04 -20.80 16.24
CA ASP A 384 4.49 -20.70 14.84
C ASP A 384 5.81 -21.42 14.60
N ILE A 385 5.96 -22.02 13.41
CA ILE A 385 7.10 -22.90 13.10
C ILE A 385 7.98 -22.26 12.02
N PHE A 386 9.26 -22.09 12.35
CA PHE A 386 10.29 -21.59 11.43
C PHE A 386 11.14 -22.76 10.90
N GLN A 387 10.60 -23.51 9.93
CA GLN A 387 11.28 -24.66 9.32
C GLN A 387 12.29 -24.18 8.27
N HIS A 388 13.49 -24.76 8.27
CA HIS A 388 14.55 -24.44 7.32
C HIS A 388 14.89 -25.66 6.47
N TRP A 389 14.82 -25.52 5.15
CA TRP A 389 15.25 -26.55 4.22
C TRP A 389 16.59 -26.19 3.58
N VAL A 390 17.57 -27.07 3.71
CA VAL A 390 18.87 -26.91 3.04
C VAL A 390 18.83 -27.63 1.70
N ILE A 391 18.94 -26.88 0.60
CA ILE A 391 18.78 -27.37 -0.77
C ILE A 391 20.06 -27.04 -1.55
N PRO A 392 20.92 -28.04 -1.84
CA PRO A 392 22.12 -27.81 -2.66
C PRO A 392 21.76 -27.33 -4.06
N ILE A 393 22.42 -26.26 -4.53
CA ILE A 393 22.16 -25.68 -5.85
C ILE A 393 23.12 -26.28 -6.88
N ASP A 394 22.62 -27.18 -7.73
CA ASP A 394 23.41 -27.83 -8.78
C ASP A 394 23.60 -26.90 -9.99
N ILE A 395 24.70 -26.15 -9.99
CA ILE A 395 25.15 -25.31 -11.10
C ILE A 395 26.62 -25.59 -11.45
N ASP A 396 26.93 -25.52 -12.74
CA ASP A 396 28.23 -25.90 -13.30
C ASP A 396 29.29 -24.79 -13.24
N GLU A 397 28.86 -23.55 -13.08
CA GLU A 397 29.65 -22.31 -12.93
C GLU A 397 28.84 -21.27 -12.13
N ASP A 398 29.45 -20.13 -11.78
CA ASP A 398 28.75 -19.02 -11.16
C ASP A 398 27.70 -18.42 -12.12
N LYS A 399 26.47 -18.17 -11.62
CA LYS A 399 25.35 -17.61 -12.40
C LYS A 399 24.88 -16.28 -11.79
N GLU A 400 24.02 -15.56 -12.51
CA GLU A 400 23.48 -14.27 -12.08
C GLU A 400 21.96 -14.36 -12.00
N ILE A 401 21.41 -14.41 -10.79
CA ILE A 401 19.96 -14.40 -10.56
C ILE A 401 19.43 -13.02 -10.95
N VAL A 402 18.41 -12.97 -11.81
CA VAL A 402 17.71 -11.73 -12.21
C VAL A 402 16.26 -11.69 -11.76
N ALA A 403 15.68 -12.83 -11.40
CA ALA A 403 14.40 -12.93 -10.70
C ALA A 403 14.34 -14.20 -9.85
N PHE A 404 13.42 -14.22 -8.89
CA PHE A 404 12.96 -15.44 -8.23
C PHE A 404 11.44 -15.45 -8.18
N GLU A 405 10.86 -16.64 -8.07
CA GLU A 405 9.44 -16.84 -7.83
C GLU A 405 9.27 -17.97 -6.82
N PHE A 406 8.64 -17.67 -5.68
CA PHE A 406 8.32 -18.67 -4.66
C PHE A 406 6.88 -19.14 -4.84
N ARG A 407 6.66 -20.45 -4.73
CA ARG A 407 5.34 -21.06 -4.71
C ARG A 407 5.17 -21.91 -3.44
N PRO A 408 4.26 -21.52 -2.52
CA PRO A 408 3.98 -22.35 -1.35
C PRO A 408 3.37 -23.69 -1.79
N GLY A 409 3.77 -24.78 -1.13
CA GLY A 409 3.17 -26.09 -1.37
C GLY A 409 1.75 -26.16 -0.80
N ASN A 410 1.51 -25.45 0.30
CA ASN A 410 0.21 -25.26 0.92
C ASN A 410 0.03 -23.80 1.40
N PRO A 411 -0.67 -22.94 0.63
CA PRO A 411 -0.84 -21.54 0.98
C PRO A 411 -1.70 -21.32 2.25
N ALA A 412 -2.39 -22.33 2.78
CA ALA A 412 -3.17 -22.21 4.01
C ALA A 412 -2.31 -22.24 5.29
N VAL A 413 -1.00 -22.47 5.18
CA VAL A 413 -0.05 -22.49 6.32
C VAL A 413 1.21 -21.65 6.11
N VAL A 414 1.67 -21.40 4.88
CA VAL A 414 2.88 -20.60 4.63
C VAL A 414 2.57 -19.10 4.79
N HIS A 415 3.00 -18.52 5.91
CA HIS A 415 2.83 -17.10 6.22
C HIS A 415 3.87 -16.23 5.51
N HIS A 416 5.15 -16.62 5.50
CA HIS A 416 6.18 -16.04 4.63
C HIS A 416 7.33 -17.01 4.38
N ALA A 417 8.20 -16.69 3.41
CA ALA A 417 9.40 -17.46 3.11
C ALA A 417 10.62 -16.54 2.89
N ILE A 418 11.81 -16.99 3.33
CA ILE A 418 13.08 -16.26 3.13
C ILE A 418 14.10 -17.19 2.48
N LEU A 419 14.71 -16.71 1.40
CA LEU A 419 15.60 -17.47 0.53
C LEU A 419 17.06 -17.12 0.84
N PHE A 420 17.62 -17.67 1.92
CA PHE A 420 19.02 -17.43 2.30
C PHE A 420 20.00 -18.24 1.44
N LEU A 421 21.24 -17.77 1.34
CA LEU A 421 22.36 -18.46 0.68
C LEU A 421 23.46 -18.83 1.68
N ASP A 422 24.02 -20.03 1.56
CA ASP A 422 25.22 -20.45 2.31
C ASP A 422 26.35 -20.85 1.35
N ASP A 423 27.44 -20.06 1.35
CA ASP A 423 28.69 -20.38 0.62
C ASP A 423 29.62 -21.33 1.41
N SER A 424 29.28 -21.66 2.66
CA SER A 424 30.19 -22.28 3.63
C SER A 424 29.84 -23.73 3.99
N GLY A 425 28.65 -24.21 3.64
CA GLY A 425 28.16 -25.56 3.96
C GLY A 425 27.78 -25.76 5.43
N ARG A 426 27.82 -24.71 6.26
CA ARG A 426 27.42 -24.72 7.67
C ARG A 426 25.93 -25.01 7.85
N ALA A 427 25.12 -24.72 6.83
CA ALA A 427 23.73 -25.13 6.77
C ALA A 427 23.62 -26.66 6.77
N ARG A 428 24.41 -27.34 5.92
CA ARG A 428 24.51 -28.80 5.88
C ARG A 428 25.15 -29.40 7.14
N GLU A 429 26.07 -28.70 7.80
CA GLU A 429 26.58 -29.12 9.11
C GLU A 429 25.45 -29.19 10.15
N LYS A 430 24.60 -28.15 10.22
CA LYS A 430 23.45 -28.06 11.15
C LYS A 430 22.29 -28.99 10.79
N ASP A 431 22.04 -29.18 9.49
CA ASP A 431 21.06 -30.13 8.93
C ASP A 431 21.45 -31.60 9.24
N ALA A 432 22.75 -31.89 9.37
CA ALA A 432 23.23 -33.20 9.80
C ALA A 432 23.18 -33.43 11.33
N GLU A 433 22.73 -32.44 12.12
CA GLU A 433 22.49 -32.58 13.57
C GLU A 433 21.03 -33.02 13.88
N THR A 434 20.10 -32.90 12.92
CA THR A 434 18.70 -33.32 13.05
C THR A 434 18.46 -34.76 12.53
N PRO A 435 17.44 -35.48 13.03
CA PRO A 435 17.14 -36.86 12.61
C PRO A 435 16.31 -36.94 11.31
N GLU A 436 15.55 -35.88 11.02
CA GLU A 436 14.77 -35.68 9.80
C GLU A 436 15.34 -34.44 9.09
N PRO A 437 15.24 -34.31 7.75
CA PRO A 437 15.84 -33.18 7.04
C PRO A 437 15.26 -31.82 7.47
N GLY A 438 16.11 -30.81 7.43
CA GLY A 438 15.82 -29.45 7.87
C GLY A 438 15.97 -29.23 9.37
N PHE A 439 15.94 -27.96 9.78
CA PHE A 439 16.08 -27.54 11.18
C PHE A 439 15.15 -26.38 11.53
N THR A 440 14.94 -26.13 12.83
CA THR A 440 14.16 -25.00 13.33
C THR A 440 15.03 -23.99 14.09
N THR A 441 14.88 -22.71 13.78
CA THR A 441 15.41 -21.56 14.57
C THR A 441 14.54 -20.34 14.32
N PHE A 442 14.15 -19.60 15.36
CA PHE A 442 13.34 -18.39 15.20
C PHE A 442 14.15 -17.26 14.55
N GLY A 443 13.54 -16.51 13.64
CA GLY A 443 14.08 -15.30 13.01
C GLY A 443 15.22 -15.58 12.03
N SER A 444 16.41 -15.93 12.53
CA SER A 444 17.59 -16.20 11.70
C SER A 444 17.83 -17.70 11.46
N ILE A 445 18.63 -18.00 10.44
CA ILE A 445 19.10 -19.38 10.16
C ILE A 445 20.10 -19.91 11.21
N GLY A 446 20.47 -19.12 12.22
CA GLY A 446 21.41 -19.50 13.29
C GLY A 446 22.88 -19.65 12.87
N ILE A 447 23.21 -19.28 11.62
CA ILE A 447 24.57 -19.25 11.06
C ILE A 447 24.78 -17.94 10.26
N PRO A 448 26.02 -17.48 10.06
CA PRO A 448 26.29 -16.35 9.17
C PRO A 448 25.92 -16.69 7.72
N THR A 449 24.94 -15.98 7.16
CA THR A 449 24.53 -16.13 5.75
C THR A 449 25.54 -15.51 4.78
N SER A 450 25.64 -16.05 3.55
CA SER A 450 26.37 -15.44 2.43
C SER A 450 25.49 -14.54 1.54
N GLY A 451 24.16 -14.58 1.72
CA GLY A 451 23.19 -13.73 1.03
C GLY A 451 21.72 -14.06 1.29
N ILE A 452 20.82 -13.27 0.70
CA ILE A 452 19.37 -13.46 0.70
C ILE A 452 18.87 -13.13 -0.73
N VAL A 453 18.39 -14.12 -1.47
CA VAL A 453 17.85 -13.94 -2.84
C VAL A 453 16.57 -13.10 -2.81
N GLY A 454 15.79 -13.25 -1.74
CA GLY A 454 14.65 -12.40 -1.43
C GLY A 454 13.81 -12.94 -0.28
N VAL A 455 12.72 -12.21 0.00
CA VAL A 455 11.64 -12.59 0.91
C VAL A 455 10.37 -12.68 0.07
N TRP A 456 9.52 -13.66 0.35
CA TRP A 456 8.18 -13.77 -0.20
C TRP A 456 7.14 -13.54 0.90
N THR A 457 6.21 -12.62 0.63
CA THR A 457 5.02 -12.33 1.43
C THR A 457 3.76 -12.69 0.63
N PRO A 458 2.62 -13.02 1.27
CA PRO A 458 1.43 -13.44 0.55
C PRO A 458 0.86 -12.30 -0.31
N GLY A 459 0.57 -12.61 -1.57
CA GLY A 459 0.19 -11.61 -2.58
C GLY A 459 1.36 -10.84 -3.19
N MET A 460 2.62 -11.15 -2.87
CA MET A 460 3.76 -10.61 -3.62
C MET A 460 3.80 -11.22 -5.03
N THR A 461 3.68 -10.37 -6.06
CA THR A 461 3.86 -10.78 -7.45
C THR A 461 5.34 -10.89 -7.81
N PRO A 462 5.79 -11.99 -8.46
CA PRO A 462 7.17 -12.15 -8.87
C PRO A 462 7.53 -11.15 -9.97
N ARG A 463 8.80 -10.71 -9.99
CA ARG A 463 9.32 -9.71 -10.92
C ARG A 463 10.84 -9.83 -11.09
N TYR A 464 11.37 -9.25 -12.15
CA TYR A 464 12.81 -9.09 -12.34
C TYR A 464 13.36 -7.98 -11.44
N TYR A 465 14.62 -8.08 -11.01
CA TYR A 465 15.25 -7.09 -10.14
C TYR A 465 15.40 -5.73 -10.84
N SER A 466 14.95 -4.67 -10.16
CA SER A 466 14.82 -3.32 -10.72
C SER A 466 16.12 -2.78 -11.31
N GLY A 467 16.02 -2.12 -12.47
CA GLY A 467 17.16 -1.47 -13.12
C GLY A 467 18.18 -2.41 -13.78
N GLY A 468 17.79 -3.64 -14.12
CA GLY A 468 18.61 -4.60 -14.85
C GLY A 468 19.78 -5.16 -14.03
N ALA A 469 19.61 -5.24 -12.71
CA ALA A 469 20.60 -5.79 -11.80
C ALA A 469 20.49 -7.32 -11.70
N GLY A 470 21.59 -7.97 -11.35
CA GLY A 470 21.59 -9.38 -10.95
C GLY A 470 22.32 -9.61 -9.63
N MET A 471 21.98 -10.70 -8.95
CA MET A 471 22.70 -11.20 -7.78
C MET A 471 23.57 -12.39 -8.20
N THR A 472 24.88 -12.28 -7.96
CA THR A 472 25.82 -13.41 -8.19
C THR A 472 25.49 -14.59 -7.26
N LEU A 473 25.17 -15.72 -7.87
CA LEU A 473 25.06 -17.03 -7.24
C LEU A 473 26.32 -17.83 -7.58
N LYS A 474 27.04 -18.31 -6.56
CA LYS A 474 28.30 -19.03 -6.78
C LYS A 474 28.06 -20.53 -6.93
N LYS A 475 28.93 -21.19 -7.67
CA LYS A 475 29.01 -22.64 -7.71
C LYS A 475 29.24 -23.21 -6.30
N GLY A 476 28.39 -24.16 -5.91
CA GLY A 476 28.48 -24.85 -4.62
C GLY A 476 27.89 -24.10 -3.43
N THR A 477 27.23 -22.97 -3.64
CA THR A 477 26.32 -22.36 -2.64
C THR A 477 25.12 -23.26 -2.41
N ASP A 478 24.69 -23.42 -1.16
CA ASP A 478 23.41 -24.02 -0.80
C ASP A 478 22.33 -22.94 -0.65
N MET A 479 21.09 -23.25 -1.05
CA MET A 479 19.91 -22.48 -0.64
C MET A 479 19.49 -22.92 0.76
N VAL A 480 19.16 -21.98 1.64
CA VAL A 480 18.49 -22.25 2.91
C VAL A 480 17.14 -21.56 2.88
N LEU A 481 16.12 -22.32 2.49
CA LEU A 481 14.74 -21.86 2.41
C LEU A 481 14.11 -21.92 3.81
N GLN A 482 14.01 -20.77 4.47
CA GLN A 482 13.22 -20.62 5.69
C GLN A 482 11.74 -20.46 5.31
N LEU A 483 10.87 -21.24 5.95
CA LEU A 483 9.42 -21.13 5.89
C LEU A 483 8.88 -20.79 7.27
N HIS A 484 8.10 -19.72 7.37
CA HIS A 484 7.31 -19.40 8.55
C HIS A 484 5.90 -19.98 8.35
N LEU A 485 5.55 -20.96 9.20
CA LEU A 485 4.37 -21.79 9.07
C LEU A 485 3.41 -21.56 10.24
N HIS A 486 2.19 -21.09 9.94
CA HIS A 486 1.09 -20.91 10.90
C HIS A 486 0.17 -22.15 10.92
N PRO A 487 -0.22 -22.69 12.09
CA PRO A 487 -1.22 -23.76 12.19
C PRO A 487 -2.63 -23.35 11.72
N SER A 488 -3.24 -24.09 10.78
CA SER A 488 -4.54 -23.72 10.16
C SER A 488 -5.80 -24.21 10.90
N GLY A 489 -5.66 -24.74 12.12
CA GLY A 489 -6.76 -25.37 12.87
C GLY A 489 -6.99 -26.86 12.56
N LYS A 490 -6.27 -27.42 11.59
CA LYS A 490 -6.21 -28.86 11.25
C LYS A 490 -4.76 -29.24 10.91
N GLN A 491 -4.44 -30.52 10.97
CA GLN A 491 -3.14 -31.00 10.51
C GLN A 491 -3.02 -30.80 9.00
N GLU A 492 -1.89 -30.26 8.56
CA GLU A 492 -1.60 -29.91 7.16
C GLU A 492 -0.22 -30.46 6.77
N ALA A 493 0.06 -30.45 5.48
CA ALA A 493 1.38 -30.69 4.94
C ALA A 493 1.78 -29.53 4.01
N ASP A 494 3.05 -29.14 4.02
CA ASP A 494 3.65 -28.25 3.01
C ASP A 494 4.82 -28.94 2.30
N ARG A 495 5.05 -28.58 1.04
CA ARG A 495 6.28 -28.86 0.30
C ARG A 495 6.55 -27.76 -0.73
N SER A 496 6.93 -26.59 -0.21
CA SER A 496 7.16 -25.38 -1.00
C SER A 496 8.33 -25.48 -2.01
N SER A 497 8.32 -24.57 -2.99
CA SER A 497 9.30 -24.54 -4.09
C SER A 497 9.71 -23.11 -4.48
N VAL A 498 10.92 -22.98 -5.03
CA VAL A 498 11.53 -21.74 -5.52
C VAL A 498 11.96 -21.94 -6.96
N ALA A 499 11.48 -21.10 -7.87
CA ALA A 499 12.04 -20.90 -9.19
C ALA A 499 13.10 -19.78 -9.15
N LEU A 500 14.22 -20.01 -9.83
CA LEU A 500 15.25 -19.02 -10.10
C LEU A 500 15.36 -18.78 -11.62
N TYR A 501 15.56 -17.52 -11.99
CA TYR A 501 15.74 -17.08 -13.37
C TYR A 501 17.11 -16.41 -13.50
N PHE A 502 17.90 -16.81 -14.51
CA PHE A 502 19.28 -16.37 -14.71
C PHE A 502 19.42 -15.40 -15.89
N ALA A 503 20.49 -14.60 -15.88
CA ALA A 503 20.78 -13.68 -16.98
C ALA A 503 21.44 -14.39 -18.18
N ASP A 504 20.82 -14.30 -19.37
CA ASP A 504 21.42 -14.69 -20.67
C ASP A 504 22.78 -14.02 -20.96
N LYS A 505 23.02 -12.86 -20.32
CA LYS A 505 24.14 -11.95 -20.60
C LYS A 505 24.66 -11.38 -19.28
N PRO A 506 25.95 -11.02 -19.17
CA PRO A 506 26.50 -10.38 -17.97
C PRO A 506 25.72 -9.12 -17.57
N VAL A 507 25.13 -9.13 -16.38
CA VAL A 507 24.39 -7.98 -15.82
C VAL A 507 25.32 -6.78 -15.59
N ALA A 508 24.86 -5.59 -15.96
CA ALA A 508 25.64 -4.35 -15.84
C ALA A 508 25.68 -3.79 -14.41
N ARG A 509 24.78 -4.24 -13.53
CA ARG A 509 24.67 -3.82 -12.13
C ARG A 509 24.61 -5.04 -11.22
N LYS A 510 25.30 -4.98 -10.07
CA LYS A 510 25.31 -6.07 -9.07
C LYS A 510 24.46 -5.67 -7.87
N MET A 511 23.38 -6.40 -7.66
CA MET A 511 22.60 -6.30 -6.43
C MET A 511 23.40 -6.92 -5.27
N SER A 512 23.33 -6.31 -4.08
CA SER A 512 24.07 -6.80 -2.93
C SER A 512 23.55 -8.17 -2.50
N ARG A 513 24.44 -9.18 -2.42
CA ARG A 513 24.03 -10.55 -2.04
C ARG A 513 23.33 -10.60 -0.69
N SER A 514 23.74 -9.75 0.25
CA SER A 514 23.02 -9.48 1.49
C SER A 514 22.44 -8.07 1.44
N PRO A 515 21.21 -7.83 1.92
CA PRO A 515 20.81 -6.49 2.33
C PRO A 515 21.68 -6.03 3.52
N PHE A 516 21.61 -4.75 3.87
CA PHE A 516 22.16 -4.25 5.13
C PHE A 516 21.05 -3.81 6.07
N VAL A 517 21.32 -3.88 7.39
CA VAL A 517 20.36 -3.49 8.42
C VAL A 517 20.86 -2.22 9.09
N VAL A 518 20.01 -1.19 9.14
CA VAL A 518 20.16 -0.04 10.05
C VAL A 518 19.14 -0.24 11.15
N GLY A 519 19.56 -0.17 12.41
CA GLY A 519 18.68 -0.55 13.51
C GLY A 519 19.37 -0.54 14.86
N SER A 520 18.58 -0.86 15.89
CA SER A 520 19.04 -0.94 17.28
C SER A 520 18.91 -2.35 17.82
N ILE A 521 19.95 -2.81 18.54
CA ILE A 521 19.86 -3.94 19.48
C ILE A 521 19.77 -3.42 20.94
N LEU A 522 19.77 -2.10 21.13
CA LEU A 522 19.74 -1.43 22.41
C LEU A 522 18.27 -1.13 22.73
N ILE A 523 17.52 -2.20 23.00
CA ILE A 523 16.08 -2.17 23.26
C ILE A 523 15.86 -2.65 24.70
N ASP A 524 15.23 -1.80 25.49
CA ASP A 524 14.90 -2.02 26.90
C ASP A 524 13.65 -1.19 27.22
N ILE A 525 12.49 -1.84 27.12
CA ILE A 525 11.16 -1.22 27.16
C ILE A 525 10.51 -1.53 28.52
N PRO A 526 10.31 -0.52 29.40
CA PRO A 526 9.71 -0.73 30.71
C PRO A 526 8.27 -1.30 30.63
N PRO A 527 7.85 -2.11 31.61
CA PRO A 527 6.47 -2.59 31.70
C PRO A 527 5.50 -1.43 31.90
N GLY A 528 4.46 -1.37 31.07
CA GLY A 528 3.43 -0.33 31.14
C GLY A 528 3.76 0.97 30.41
N GLU A 529 4.87 1.05 29.66
CA GLU A 529 5.28 2.25 28.90
C GLU A 529 4.42 2.42 27.62
N PRO A 530 3.60 3.49 27.50
CA PRO A 530 2.72 3.69 26.34
C PRO A 530 3.39 4.20 25.06
N SER A 531 4.61 4.73 25.12
CA SER A 531 5.27 5.34 23.96
C SER A 531 6.79 5.31 24.07
N HIS A 532 7.37 4.12 24.16
CA HIS A 532 8.83 3.99 24.06
C HIS A 532 9.29 4.26 22.63
N GLU A 533 10.30 5.12 22.45
CA GLU A 533 10.82 5.53 21.14
C GLU A 533 12.30 5.18 20.99
N ILE A 534 12.66 4.63 19.83
CA ILE A 534 14.04 4.29 19.47
C ILE A 534 14.39 5.00 18.16
N ASN A 535 15.49 5.74 18.19
CA ASN A 535 16.07 6.42 17.03
C ASN A 535 17.51 5.91 16.84
N THR A 536 17.85 5.49 15.63
CA THR A 536 19.19 4.97 15.28
C THR A 536 19.54 5.35 13.85
N SER A 537 20.82 5.52 13.55
CA SER A 537 21.25 6.05 12.24
C SER A 537 22.65 5.61 11.82
N VAL A 538 22.90 5.61 10.51
CA VAL A 538 24.25 5.41 9.93
C VAL A 538 24.51 6.41 8.81
N THR A 539 25.73 6.96 8.76
CA THR A 539 26.19 7.73 7.61
C THR A 539 26.79 6.79 6.56
N LEU A 540 26.30 6.86 5.33
CA LEU A 540 26.77 6.03 4.22
C LEU A 540 28.23 6.38 3.83
N PRO A 541 29.19 5.44 3.93
CA PRO A 541 30.60 5.68 3.62
C PRO A 541 30.93 5.55 2.12
N ALA A 542 29.93 5.25 1.31
CA ALA A 542 29.94 5.07 -0.13
C ALA A 542 28.52 5.31 -0.66
N PRO A 543 28.34 5.70 -1.93
CA PRO A 543 27.00 5.86 -2.49
C PRO A 543 26.34 4.49 -2.70
N VAL A 544 25.02 4.45 -2.66
CA VAL A 544 24.22 3.25 -2.94
C VAL A 544 23.02 3.61 -3.80
N THR A 545 22.46 2.61 -4.47
CA THR A 545 21.15 2.73 -5.13
C THR A 545 20.18 1.77 -4.45
N LEU A 546 19.19 2.32 -3.76
CA LEU A 546 18.23 1.61 -2.92
C LEU A 546 17.12 0.98 -3.79
N VAL A 547 16.98 -0.33 -3.72
CA VAL A 547 16.03 -1.11 -4.55
C VAL A 547 14.76 -1.43 -3.78
N SER A 548 14.89 -1.84 -2.52
CA SER A 548 13.72 -2.16 -1.68
C SER A 548 14.02 -2.07 -0.19
N LEU A 549 12.93 -2.04 0.59
CA LEU A 549 12.92 -1.97 2.04
C LEU A 549 12.10 -3.11 2.64
N LEU A 550 12.60 -3.70 3.72
CA LEU A 550 11.81 -4.54 4.62
C LEU A 550 11.91 -3.95 6.04
N PRO A 551 10.87 -3.25 6.53
CA PRO A 551 10.79 -2.82 7.92
C PRO A 551 10.49 -4.01 8.83
N HIS A 552 11.02 -4.02 10.05
CA HIS A 552 10.84 -5.13 10.99
C HIS A 552 10.83 -4.69 12.46
N MET A 553 9.76 -5.06 13.16
CA MET A 553 9.52 -5.00 14.62
C MET A 553 8.59 -6.17 14.99
N HIS A 554 8.38 -6.42 16.28
CA HIS A 554 7.54 -7.51 16.78
C HIS A 554 6.13 -7.02 17.22
N LEU A 555 5.58 -7.60 18.28
CA LEU A 555 4.17 -7.51 18.67
C LEU A 555 3.76 -6.15 19.27
N ILE A 556 4.66 -5.48 19.99
CA ILE A 556 4.32 -4.23 20.71
C ILE A 556 4.70 -2.96 19.94
N GLY A 557 5.39 -3.11 18.79
CA GLY A 557 5.59 -2.04 17.81
C GLY A 557 4.28 -1.38 17.36
N LYS A 558 4.33 -0.06 17.13
CA LYS A 558 3.20 0.79 16.71
C LYS A 558 3.49 1.65 15.50
N GLU A 559 4.73 2.07 15.29
CA GLU A 559 5.10 2.95 14.18
C GLU A 559 6.58 2.79 13.81
N MET A 560 6.89 2.87 12.51
CA MET A 560 8.26 2.96 12.00
C MET A 560 8.37 4.03 10.93
N LYS A 561 9.42 4.88 10.98
CA LYS A 561 9.78 5.82 9.91
C LYS A 561 11.23 5.60 9.47
N LEU A 562 11.47 5.59 8.16
CA LEU A 562 12.79 5.51 7.54
C LEU A 562 13.02 6.78 6.70
N THR A 563 14.13 7.47 6.93
CA THR A 563 14.50 8.70 6.17
C THR A 563 15.97 8.72 5.79
N ALA A 564 16.31 9.59 4.84
CA ALA A 564 17.67 9.85 4.39
C ALA A 564 17.93 11.36 4.35
N THR A 565 18.77 11.87 5.25
CA THR A 565 19.30 13.24 5.14
C THR A 565 20.49 13.24 4.19
N LEU A 566 20.37 13.91 3.04
CA LEU A 566 21.41 14.04 2.04
C LEU A 566 22.56 14.98 2.50
N PRO A 567 23.75 14.93 1.87
CA PRO A 567 24.93 15.72 2.29
C PRO A 567 24.77 17.25 2.23
N ASP A 568 23.75 17.76 1.53
CA ASP A 568 23.35 19.16 1.45
C ASP A 568 22.30 19.57 2.50
N GLY A 569 21.71 18.60 3.21
CA GLY A 569 20.68 18.79 4.23
C GLY A 569 19.25 18.50 3.78
N GLN A 570 19.01 18.08 2.54
CA GLN A 570 17.67 17.65 2.07
C GLN A 570 17.23 16.35 2.76
N GLU A 571 16.01 16.29 3.31
CA GLU A 571 15.42 15.05 3.85
C GLU A 571 14.59 14.35 2.78
N GLU A 572 15.02 13.17 2.36
CA GLU A 572 14.22 12.21 1.59
C GLU A 572 13.48 11.28 2.55
N SER A 573 12.15 11.17 2.42
CA SER A 573 11.38 10.22 3.23
C SER A 573 11.26 8.88 2.49
N LEU A 574 11.96 7.88 3.00
CA LEU A 574 12.07 6.58 2.34
C LEU A 574 10.84 5.70 2.56
N LEU A 575 10.33 5.65 3.81
CA LEU A 575 9.14 4.88 4.21
C LEU A 575 8.57 5.45 5.51
N TRP A 576 7.25 5.37 5.70
CA TRP A 576 6.60 5.60 7.00
C TRP A 576 5.42 4.65 7.16
N ILE A 577 5.31 4.01 8.32
CA ILE A 577 4.21 3.15 8.74
C ILE A 577 3.71 3.69 10.08
N LYS A 578 2.56 4.36 10.10
CA LYS A 578 1.94 4.94 11.32
C LYS A 578 1.12 3.94 12.15
N ASP A 579 0.69 2.86 11.50
CA ASP A 579 -0.11 1.77 12.06
C ASP A 579 0.64 0.47 11.80
N TRP A 580 1.65 0.20 12.62
CA TRP A 580 2.40 -1.05 12.57
C TRP A 580 1.50 -2.21 12.97
N ASN A 581 1.64 -3.31 12.23
CA ASN A 581 0.96 -4.55 12.55
C ASN A 581 1.91 -5.72 12.28
N PHE A 582 2.24 -6.48 13.32
CA PHE A 582 3.15 -7.62 13.28
C PHE A 582 2.78 -8.67 12.22
N TYR A 583 1.48 -8.83 11.94
CA TYR A 583 0.96 -9.79 10.95
C TYR A 583 0.99 -9.25 9.51
N TRP A 584 1.42 -8.00 9.29
CA TRP A 584 1.45 -7.36 7.96
C TRP A 584 2.80 -6.67 7.66
N GLN A 585 3.87 -7.46 7.74
CA GLN A 585 5.24 -7.06 7.41
C GLN A 585 5.53 -7.33 5.93
N ASP A 586 5.34 -6.32 5.09
CA ASP A 586 5.46 -6.43 3.63
C ASP A 586 6.81 -5.90 3.09
N HIS A 587 7.17 -6.32 1.88
CA HIS A 587 8.44 -5.98 1.22
C HIS A 587 8.25 -4.88 0.18
N TYR A 588 8.70 -3.67 0.52
CA TYR A 588 8.44 -2.45 -0.25
C TYR A 588 9.53 -2.23 -1.31
N VAL A 589 9.28 -2.73 -2.53
CA VAL A 589 10.17 -2.55 -3.70
C VAL A 589 9.88 -1.23 -4.40
N TYR A 590 10.90 -0.39 -4.61
CA TYR A 590 10.74 0.91 -5.27
C TYR A 590 10.43 0.77 -6.76
N ARG A 591 9.56 1.64 -7.28
CA ARG A 591 9.30 1.80 -8.72
C ARG A 591 10.53 2.29 -9.47
N GLU A 592 11.22 3.27 -8.89
CA GLU A 592 12.50 3.77 -9.37
C GLU A 592 13.52 3.68 -8.23
N PRO A 593 14.63 2.90 -8.38
CA PRO A 593 15.60 2.72 -7.31
C PRO A 593 16.26 4.03 -6.86
N VAL A 594 16.05 4.42 -5.60
CA VAL A 594 16.44 5.73 -5.05
C VAL A 594 17.96 5.83 -4.93
N ARG A 595 18.55 6.86 -5.54
CA ARG A 595 20.00 7.08 -5.52
C ARG A 595 20.43 7.89 -4.29
N LEU A 596 21.22 7.28 -3.41
CA LEU A 596 21.74 7.93 -2.21
C LEU A 596 23.26 8.14 -2.29
N PRO A 597 23.78 9.37 -2.22
CA PRO A 597 25.22 9.64 -2.26
C PRO A 597 25.95 9.23 -0.97
N ALA A 598 27.28 9.15 -1.04
CA ALA A 598 28.11 9.03 0.17
C ALA A 598 27.96 10.29 1.04
N GLY A 599 27.93 10.10 2.36
CA GLY A 599 27.65 11.16 3.33
C GLY A 599 26.18 11.30 3.70
N THR A 600 25.25 10.68 2.97
CA THR A 600 23.84 10.58 3.39
C THR A 600 23.73 9.89 4.75
N LYS A 601 22.96 10.46 5.67
CA LYS A 601 22.58 9.85 6.95
C LYS A 601 21.26 9.12 6.76
N LEU A 602 21.26 7.80 6.96
CA LEU A 602 20.04 7.00 7.04
C LEU A 602 19.58 6.97 8.50
N ASP A 603 18.31 7.30 8.74
CA ASP A 603 17.66 7.26 10.05
C ASP A 603 16.54 6.21 10.08
N VAL A 604 16.43 5.55 11.24
CA VAL A 604 15.40 4.58 11.57
C VAL A 604 14.78 4.98 12.90
N TYR A 605 13.49 5.26 12.88
CA TYR A 605 12.65 5.53 14.04
C TYR A 605 11.68 4.38 14.25
N CYS A 606 11.55 3.91 15.49
CA CYS A 606 10.61 2.88 15.93
C CYS A 606 9.89 3.36 17.20
N ARG A 607 8.58 3.10 17.32
CA ARG A 607 7.79 3.40 18.52
C ARG A 607 6.98 2.19 18.97
N TYR A 608 6.92 1.97 20.28
CA TYR A 608 6.30 0.81 20.93
C TYR A 608 5.31 1.22 22.02
N ASP A 609 4.36 0.32 22.32
CA ASP A 609 3.36 0.46 23.38
C ASP A 609 3.31 -0.83 24.20
N ASN A 610 3.95 -0.82 25.37
CA ASN A 610 4.03 -1.93 26.31
C ASN A 610 2.98 -1.80 27.42
N THR A 611 1.80 -1.25 27.13
CA THR A 611 0.70 -1.16 28.10
C THR A 611 -0.14 -2.45 28.13
N GLN A 612 -0.94 -2.58 29.19
CA GLN A 612 -2.01 -3.57 29.32
C GLN A 612 -3.21 -3.23 28.40
N GLN A 613 -3.20 -2.06 27.75
CA GLN A 613 -4.24 -1.62 26.82
C GLN A 613 -3.91 -2.01 25.38
N ASN A 614 -2.65 -2.32 25.07
CA ASN A 614 -2.25 -2.88 23.78
C ASN A 614 -2.77 -4.32 23.64
N PRO A 615 -3.70 -4.62 22.70
CA PRO A 615 -4.23 -5.98 22.52
C PRO A 615 -3.23 -6.97 21.91
N LEU A 616 -2.03 -6.51 21.53
CA LEU A 616 -0.92 -7.35 21.08
C LEU A 616 0.17 -7.53 22.16
N ASN A 617 0.01 -6.99 23.38
CA ASN A 617 0.97 -7.26 24.45
C ASN A 617 0.91 -8.75 24.85
N PRO A 618 2.02 -9.51 24.78
CA PRO A 618 2.01 -10.93 25.11
C PRO A 618 1.85 -11.22 26.62
N SER A 619 2.11 -10.24 27.49
CA SER A 619 2.09 -10.42 28.96
C SER A 619 0.97 -9.60 29.63
N ASP A 620 0.20 -10.26 30.50
CA ASP A 620 -0.76 -9.62 31.42
C ASP A 620 -0.48 -10.05 32.88
N PRO A 621 0.03 -9.15 33.74
CA PRO A 621 0.39 -7.75 33.48
C PRO A 621 1.60 -7.62 32.52
N PRO A 622 1.81 -6.46 31.89
CA PRO A 622 2.99 -6.20 31.05
C PRO A 622 4.31 -6.42 31.79
N GLU A 623 5.28 -6.95 31.05
CA GLU A 623 6.64 -7.25 31.53
C GLU A 623 7.69 -6.37 30.83
N ARG A 624 8.95 -6.42 31.28
CA ARG A 624 10.06 -5.68 30.66
C ARG A 624 10.45 -6.38 29.35
N VAL A 625 10.46 -5.66 28.24
CA VAL A 625 10.75 -6.22 26.90
C VAL A 625 12.12 -5.75 26.40
N PHE A 626 12.95 -6.69 25.97
CA PHE A 626 14.33 -6.44 25.52
C PHE A 626 14.48 -6.64 24.00
N PHE A 627 15.67 -6.32 23.46
CA PHE A 627 16.05 -6.82 22.15
C PHE A 627 16.28 -8.33 22.20
N GLY A 628 15.57 -9.07 21.36
CA GLY A 628 15.74 -10.51 21.22
C GLY A 628 15.17 -11.04 19.91
N ASN A 629 15.39 -12.32 19.65
CA ASN A 629 14.94 -12.93 18.41
C ASN A 629 13.46 -13.32 18.41
N GLY A 630 12.84 -13.62 19.57
CA GLY A 630 11.47 -14.11 19.66
C GLY A 630 10.40 -13.02 19.50
N SER A 631 9.19 -13.40 19.09
CA SER A 631 8.06 -12.45 18.89
C SER A 631 7.57 -11.75 20.16
N THR A 632 7.95 -12.24 21.35
CA THR A 632 7.71 -11.60 22.65
C THR A 632 8.82 -10.64 23.06
N ASP A 633 9.99 -10.75 22.44
CA ASP A 633 11.06 -9.75 22.48
C ASP A 633 10.75 -8.67 21.43
N GLU A 634 11.59 -7.64 21.26
CA GLU A 634 11.41 -6.62 20.21
C GLU A 634 12.63 -6.40 19.30
N MET A 635 12.37 -5.79 18.14
CA MET A 635 13.39 -5.35 17.18
C MET A 635 13.08 -3.97 16.62
N CYS A 636 14.12 -3.21 16.23
CA CYS A 636 14.01 -1.92 15.55
C CYS A 636 14.88 -1.92 14.29
N PHE A 637 14.46 -2.64 13.24
CA PHE A 637 15.27 -2.87 12.04
C PHE A 637 14.64 -2.29 10.77
N GLY A 638 15.34 -1.37 10.12
CA GLY A 638 15.17 -1.09 8.69
C GLY A 638 16.15 -1.95 7.89
N ILE A 639 15.64 -2.82 7.02
CA ILE A 639 16.45 -3.71 6.17
C ILE A 639 16.45 -3.14 4.74
N PHE A 640 17.63 -2.84 4.20
CA PHE A 640 17.84 -2.12 2.95
C PHE A 640 18.51 -3.02 1.91
N GLN A 641 17.80 -3.30 0.81
CA GLN A 641 18.35 -4.04 -0.32
C GLN A 641 18.84 -3.06 -1.39
N VAL A 642 20.10 -3.17 -1.80
CA VAL A 642 20.76 -2.14 -2.62
C VAL A 642 21.59 -2.70 -3.77
N ILE A 643 21.92 -1.81 -4.71
CA ILE A 643 22.99 -1.96 -5.68
C ILE A 643 24.16 -1.08 -5.21
N PHE A 644 25.37 -1.63 -5.24
CA PHE A 644 26.61 -0.88 -5.00
C PHE A 644 27.28 -0.50 -6.32
N ASP A 645 27.94 0.66 -6.35
CA ASP A 645 28.76 1.08 -7.50
C ASP A 645 30.00 0.19 -7.62
N GLU A 646 30.72 -0.01 -6.52
CA GLU A 646 31.96 -0.78 -6.47
C GLU A 646 31.87 -1.98 -5.51
N PRO A 647 32.43 -3.16 -5.85
CA PRO A 647 32.48 -4.33 -4.95
C PRO A 647 33.21 -4.11 -3.61
N GLY A 648 33.90 -2.98 -3.45
CA GLY A 648 34.49 -2.56 -2.18
C GLY A 648 33.50 -1.93 -1.20
N ASP A 649 32.38 -1.40 -1.67
CA ASP A 649 31.51 -0.50 -0.89
C ASP A 649 30.67 -1.22 0.16
N GLN A 650 30.22 -2.44 -0.13
CA GLN A 650 29.58 -3.31 0.86
C GLN A 650 30.43 -3.49 2.12
N ARG A 651 31.76 -3.64 1.96
CA ARG A 651 32.69 -3.78 3.10
C ARG A 651 32.89 -2.46 3.86
N LYS A 652 32.86 -1.31 3.17
CA LYS A 652 32.88 0.01 3.83
C LYS A 652 31.64 0.17 4.71
N LEU A 653 30.45 -0.13 4.17
CA LEU A 653 29.17 0.00 4.87
C LEU A 653 29.05 -0.95 6.07
N GLN A 654 29.46 -2.22 5.92
CA GLN A 654 29.56 -3.16 7.05
C GLN A 654 30.50 -2.64 8.17
N GLY A 655 31.59 -1.96 7.80
CA GLY A 655 32.48 -1.28 8.74
C GLY A 655 31.81 -0.11 9.46
N ALA A 656 31.10 0.75 8.73
CA ALA A 656 30.37 1.89 9.29
C ALA A 656 29.26 1.47 10.25
N LEU A 657 28.44 0.47 9.89
CA LEU A 657 27.40 -0.11 10.74
C LEU A 657 27.96 -0.67 12.05
N MET A 658 29.03 -1.48 11.96
CA MET A 658 29.73 -2.01 13.14
C MET A 658 30.36 -0.90 14.00
N THR A 659 30.77 0.22 13.40
CA THR A 659 31.35 1.37 14.10
C THR A 659 30.27 2.18 14.83
N SER A 660 29.09 2.37 14.21
CA SER A 660 27.92 2.95 14.88
C SER A 660 27.54 2.11 16.09
N LEU A 661 27.28 0.81 15.87
CA LEU A 661 26.88 -0.12 16.92
C LEU A 661 27.87 -0.16 18.11
N LEU A 662 29.18 -0.06 17.85
CA LEU A 662 30.22 0.00 18.89
C LEU A 662 30.31 1.35 19.62
N ARG A 663 29.86 2.46 19.01
CA ARG A 663 29.65 3.74 19.69
C ARG A 663 28.40 3.64 20.57
N ASP A 664 27.28 3.27 19.95
CA ASP A 664 25.95 3.29 20.55
C ASP A 664 25.91 2.39 21.80
N TRP A 665 26.53 1.19 21.75
CA TRP A 665 26.68 0.30 22.91
C TRP A 665 27.45 0.89 24.11
N ARG A 666 28.42 1.78 23.85
CA ARG A 666 29.25 2.43 24.89
C ARG A 666 28.55 3.64 25.50
N GLU A 667 27.68 4.29 24.74
CA GLU A 667 26.95 5.49 25.14
C GLU A 667 25.58 5.15 25.76
N ALA A 668 25.05 3.95 25.51
CA ALA A 668 23.79 3.46 26.09
C ALA A 668 23.86 3.30 27.62
N ASP A 669 22.87 3.86 28.30
CA ASP A 669 22.64 3.69 29.74
C ASP A 669 21.76 2.45 29.98
N LEU A 670 22.42 1.28 30.02
CA LEU A 670 21.81 -0.04 30.23
C LEU A 670 22.38 -0.68 31.50
N ASP A 671 21.50 -1.32 32.27
CA ASP A 671 21.89 -2.12 33.44
C ASP A 671 22.51 -3.48 33.06
N ASP A 672 23.00 -4.22 34.05
CA ASP A 672 23.68 -5.50 33.85
C ASP A 672 22.75 -6.60 33.28
N GLU A 673 21.44 -6.55 33.56
CA GLU A 673 20.45 -7.51 33.04
C GLU A 673 20.22 -7.28 31.55
N ALA A 674 19.89 -6.04 31.17
CA ALA A 674 19.72 -5.64 29.78
C ALA A 674 21.00 -5.89 28.96
N ARG A 675 22.18 -5.52 29.50
CA ARG A 675 23.46 -5.77 28.84
C ARG A 675 23.75 -7.26 28.66
N GLN A 676 23.46 -8.11 29.65
CA GLN A 676 23.67 -9.55 29.48
C GLN A 676 22.73 -10.11 28.41
N HIS A 677 21.42 -9.80 28.48
CA HIS A 677 20.43 -10.30 27.53
C HIS A 677 20.77 -9.92 26.09
N ILE A 678 21.04 -8.63 25.83
CA ILE A 678 21.38 -8.13 24.49
C ILE A 678 22.67 -8.78 23.95
N MET A 679 23.66 -9.03 24.81
CA MET A 679 24.90 -9.71 24.42
C MET A 679 24.71 -11.19 24.04
N GLU A 680 23.76 -11.87 24.68
CA GLU A 680 23.40 -13.25 24.35
C GLU A 680 22.60 -13.31 23.03
N GLU A 681 21.58 -12.47 22.86
CA GLU A 681 20.74 -12.43 21.65
C GLU A 681 21.49 -11.93 20.40
N ALA A 682 22.28 -10.87 20.51
CA ALA A 682 23.15 -10.43 19.41
C ALA A 682 24.25 -11.46 19.13
N GLY A 683 24.69 -12.22 20.14
CA GLY A 683 25.60 -13.36 19.99
C GLY A 683 25.03 -14.47 19.10
N LYS A 684 23.70 -14.68 19.13
CA LYS A 684 22.95 -15.57 18.23
C LYS A 684 22.83 -14.96 16.83
N LEU A 685 22.31 -13.73 16.72
CA LEU A 685 22.06 -13.06 15.44
C LEU A 685 23.32 -12.92 14.57
N PHE A 686 24.45 -12.53 15.17
CA PHE A 686 25.73 -12.39 14.46
C PHE A 686 26.54 -13.70 14.37
N GLY A 687 25.94 -14.85 14.72
CA GLY A 687 26.50 -16.20 14.51
C GLY A 687 27.87 -16.43 15.17
N GLY A 688 28.13 -15.81 16.33
CA GLY A 688 29.51 -15.61 16.77
C GLY A 688 29.74 -15.07 18.17
N GLY A 689 28.95 -15.46 19.17
CA GLY A 689 29.01 -14.95 20.55
C GLY A 689 30.41 -14.71 21.14
N ARG A 690 31.40 -15.61 20.93
CA ARG A 690 32.79 -15.40 21.40
C ARG A 690 33.58 -14.31 20.67
N ARG A 691 33.26 -13.99 19.41
CA ARG A 691 33.84 -12.84 18.68
C ARG A 691 33.08 -11.56 19.00
N PHE A 692 31.77 -11.65 19.22
CA PHE A 692 30.94 -10.52 19.66
C PHE A 692 31.39 -10.06 21.06
N SER A 693 31.45 -10.95 22.05
CA SER A 693 31.94 -10.63 23.40
C SER A 693 33.36 -10.06 23.42
N SER A 694 34.28 -10.52 22.55
CA SER A 694 35.62 -9.93 22.45
C SER A 694 35.68 -8.50 21.90
N ARG A 695 34.61 -7.99 21.28
CA ARG A 695 34.52 -6.61 20.76
C ARG A 695 33.76 -5.66 21.69
N PHE A 696 32.73 -6.17 22.36
CA PHE A 696 31.81 -5.39 23.17
C PHE A 696 32.09 -5.49 24.69
N GLY A 697 32.70 -6.59 25.15
CA GLY A 697 33.04 -6.86 26.56
C GLY A 697 34.26 -6.11 27.11
N GLY A 698 34.50 -4.89 26.65
CA GLY A 698 35.55 -4.01 27.17
C GLY A 698 35.09 -3.28 28.43
N SER A 699 34.98 -3.99 29.56
CA SER A 699 34.65 -3.39 30.85
C SER A 699 35.69 -2.34 31.28
N GLY A 700 35.24 -1.15 31.67
CA GLY A 700 36.13 -0.10 32.20
C GLY A 700 36.82 -0.54 33.48
N GLY A 701 38.16 -0.50 33.50
CA GLY A 701 38.97 -1.10 34.55
C GLY A 701 40.42 -0.58 34.62
N ASP A 702 40.60 0.72 34.46
CA ASP A 702 41.50 1.61 35.23
C ASP A 702 41.46 3.05 34.66
#